data_AF-A0A9D1QVA4-F1
#
_entry.id   AF-A0A9D1QVA4-F1
#
_cell.length_a   1.000
_cell.length_b   1.000
_cell.length_c   1.000
_cell.angle_alpha   90.00
_cell.angle_beta   90.00
_cell.angle_gamma   90.00
#
_symmetry.space_group_name_H-M   'P 1'
#
loop_
_entity.id
_entity.type
_entity.pdbx_description
1 polymer ?
#
loop_
_entity_poly.entity_id
_entity_poly.type
_entity_poly.pdbx_seq_one_letter_code
_entity_poly.pdbx_strand_id
1 'polypeptide(L)'
;MNQRKSKWLRAVCLSLAVVMALGCLTSCNKGGESSLPSSAPESSAPESEASGNEALDSDTQLAFPVGTEKPETVEEKTIGSIDKERQLKLFKETMDAELEWLASLQAPNGAIPQTLPDANRQARVITCFSAQTCMALLLEPEKYGENVRKYLDWYLSHLNTAETDVSGVDGTMYDYDLTFSADGKEVTEAPVVDDTTKEYHYDSTDAYAAITLKILWDYAEACDDRQYLLDHKSEIDRLANAIYATMDDGLTWATPKYFIKYVMDNFEVWRGLSSLSKIYQEVFIPAAGEDKDACEAEFKKHTKAANTVLKQIEEKLWNDEYGYYNVGLDKMGNVYMEFDPTINYPCAMAQVESIAMGIIHPDSPRAKKLYEGFNSYWSTGNAKTTWEKLDIGSLFVSANNALCGATMGDMERTETFMVYYNYRIQGGRLWPVYNADVAMVALACAKGIEYINSCTVVEQTEAEAFVPPDPAVVEGAPVLGGENDITKNGSIICSVMPSEVTGTGSKDIEIIRSGTWVNALSAVNTSQYDTFTGKRQKEGYVGIDFGEETYKFTSFAFQEGMHFGNGGWFAEQPKIQVKVNGEWVDVQNQKCGKDYPEGEGMGDFGDYFEIYPFTFDPIEGTAIRLYATPGGFPAFFSVGQIQVCGTK
;
A
#
# COMPACT_ATOMS: atom_id res chain seq x y z
N MET A 1 -43.90 5.41 4.85
CA MET A 1 -44.01 6.17 3.59
C MET A 1 -42.69 6.90 3.38
N ASN A 2 -41.85 6.45 2.43
CA ASN A 2 -40.48 6.91 2.14
C ASN A 2 -39.50 6.81 3.36
N GLN A 3 -38.46 5.97 3.41
CA GLN A 3 -37.87 5.01 2.46
C GLN A 3 -37.61 5.54 1.05
N ARG A 4 -36.54 6.36 0.90
CA ARG A 4 -35.77 6.58 -0.34
C ARG A 4 -34.59 7.51 -0.04
N LYS A 5 -33.37 6.96 0.14
CA LYS A 5 -32.05 7.59 -0.11
C LYS A 5 -30.89 6.68 0.35
N SER A 6 -30.60 5.64 -0.44
CA SER A 6 -29.31 4.94 -0.46
C SER A 6 -29.17 4.26 -1.82
N LYS A 7 -28.30 4.80 -2.68
CA LYS A 7 -27.90 4.31 -4.02
C LYS A 7 -26.56 4.97 -4.37
N TRP A 8 -25.79 4.34 -5.26
CA TRP A 8 -24.38 4.67 -5.63
C TRP A 8 -23.39 4.40 -4.47
N LEU A 9 -22.13 3.96 -4.66
CA LEU A 9 -21.49 2.99 -5.60
C LEU A 9 -20.14 2.59 -4.93
N ARG A 10 -19.49 1.40 -4.96
CA ARG A 10 -19.51 0.10 -5.69
C ARG A 10 -18.58 -0.05 -6.93
N ALA A 11 -17.89 -1.19 -6.97
CA ALA A 11 -16.86 -1.68 -7.92
C ALA A 11 -15.52 -0.92 -7.90
N VAL A 12 -14.46 -1.62 -7.47
CA VAL A 12 -13.05 -1.25 -7.57
C VAL A 12 -12.29 -2.58 -7.75
N CYS A 13 -11.42 -2.71 -8.76
CA CYS A 13 -10.62 -3.91 -9.01
C CYS A 13 -9.42 -4.01 -8.06
N LEU A 14 -8.85 -5.21 -7.94
CA LEU A 14 -7.60 -5.55 -7.23
C LEU A 14 -7.52 -4.97 -5.80
N SER A 15 -8.68 -4.83 -5.13
CA SER A 15 -8.75 -4.06 -3.88
C SER A 15 -9.86 -4.47 -2.90
N LEU A 16 -9.42 -4.69 -1.67
CA LEU A 16 -10.11 -4.23 -0.47
C LEU A 16 -9.02 -3.57 0.37
N ALA A 17 -9.08 -2.29 0.75
CA ALA A 17 -10.17 -1.33 0.66
C ALA A 17 -9.62 0.09 0.30
N VAL A 18 -10.41 1.16 0.31
CA VAL A 18 -11.06 1.76 1.49
C VAL A 18 -12.55 2.04 1.26
N VAL A 19 -13.36 1.86 2.31
CA VAL A 19 -14.68 2.48 2.42
C VAL A 19 -14.58 3.63 3.45
N MET A 20 -15.18 4.78 3.11
CA MET A 20 -15.24 6.05 3.88
C MET A 20 -14.13 7.09 3.64
N ALA A 21 -14.29 7.89 2.59
CA ALA A 21 -14.13 9.34 2.66
C ALA A 21 -15.06 10.00 1.63
N LEU A 22 -16.06 10.78 2.07
CA LEU A 22 -16.93 11.54 1.14
C LEU A 22 -17.51 12.80 1.80
N GLY A 23 -16.73 13.87 1.73
CA GLY A 23 -17.08 15.25 2.10
C GLY A 23 -15.94 16.17 1.61
N CYS A 24 -16.17 17.37 1.07
CA CYS A 24 -17.43 18.08 0.87
C CYS A 24 -17.51 18.72 -0.53
N LEU A 25 -18.68 18.63 -1.18
CA LEU A 25 -18.97 19.31 -2.45
C LEU A 25 -20.16 20.27 -2.32
N THR A 26 -19.92 21.49 -1.83
CA THR A 26 -20.85 22.61 -1.96
C THR A 26 -20.14 23.95 -2.19
N SER A 27 -20.09 24.36 -3.45
CA SER A 27 -20.17 25.75 -3.94
C SER A 27 -19.34 26.85 -3.27
N CYS A 28 -18.40 27.42 -4.04
CA CYS A 28 -18.29 28.88 -4.12
C CYS A 28 -17.96 29.35 -5.55
N ASN A 29 -18.98 29.67 -6.33
CA ASN A 29 -18.81 30.26 -7.66
C ASN A 29 -18.51 31.77 -7.53
N LYS A 30 -17.23 32.15 -7.61
CA LYS A 30 -16.76 33.51 -7.90
C LYS A 30 -15.53 33.43 -8.79
N GLY A 31 -15.60 34.08 -9.95
CA GLY A 31 -14.48 34.11 -10.90
C GLY A 31 -13.34 35.00 -10.42
N GLY A 32 -12.12 34.60 -10.76
CA GLY A 32 -10.92 35.42 -10.75
C GLY A 32 -10.03 34.99 -11.92
N GLU A 33 -9.69 35.93 -12.79
CA GLU A 33 -8.74 35.68 -13.89
C GLU A 33 -7.31 35.64 -13.31
N SER A 34 -6.67 34.48 -13.36
CA SER A 34 -5.24 34.32 -13.04
C SER A 34 -4.48 33.86 -14.28
N SER A 35 -3.74 34.77 -14.90
CA SER A 35 -2.96 34.50 -16.11
C SER A 35 -1.80 33.55 -15.84
N LEU A 36 -1.79 32.38 -16.49
CA LEU A 36 -0.61 31.53 -16.60
C LEU A 36 0.47 32.23 -17.46
N PRO A 37 1.75 32.23 -17.06
CA PRO A 37 2.84 32.77 -17.87
C PRO A 37 3.23 31.78 -18.98
N SER A 38 3.05 32.16 -20.25
CA SER A 38 3.49 31.34 -21.38
C SER A 38 4.98 31.53 -21.68
N SER A 39 5.77 30.45 -21.57
CA SER A 39 7.09 30.34 -22.21
C SER A 39 7.57 28.89 -22.24
N ALA A 40 7.10 28.11 -23.23
CA ALA A 40 7.74 26.85 -23.57
C ALA A 40 9.00 27.13 -24.42
N PRO A 41 10.18 26.57 -24.09
CA PRO A 41 11.31 26.54 -25.00
C PRO A 41 11.09 25.46 -26.07
N GLU A 42 11.28 25.79 -27.34
CA GLU A 42 11.27 24.81 -28.44
C GLU A 42 12.48 23.87 -28.29
N SER A 43 12.25 22.63 -27.85
CA SER A 43 13.25 21.56 -27.91
C SER A 43 12.96 20.69 -29.13
N SER A 44 13.84 20.78 -30.14
CA SER A 44 13.78 19.92 -31.31
C SER A 44 14.21 18.50 -30.92
N ALA A 45 13.25 17.61 -30.69
CA ALA A 45 13.53 16.18 -30.58
C ALA A 45 14.15 15.67 -31.90
N PRO A 46 15.18 14.82 -31.87
CA PRO A 46 15.65 14.13 -33.07
C PRO A 46 14.59 13.09 -33.50
N GLU A 47 14.32 13.01 -34.80
CA GLU A 47 13.47 11.95 -35.35
C GLU A 47 14.15 10.59 -35.16
N SER A 48 13.62 9.75 -34.25
CA SER A 48 14.05 8.35 -34.12
C SER A 48 13.48 7.53 -35.28
N GLU A 49 14.34 6.84 -36.03
CA GLU A 49 13.92 6.03 -37.18
C GLU A 49 12.93 4.94 -36.77
N ALA A 50 11.83 4.81 -37.52
CA ALA A 50 10.69 3.97 -37.16
C ALA A 50 10.93 2.46 -37.39
N SER A 51 11.70 1.84 -36.51
CA SER A 51 12.01 0.39 -36.54
C SER A 51 11.09 -0.47 -35.65
N GLY A 52 10.47 0.10 -34.61
CA GLY A 52 9.73 -0.68 -33.59
C GLY A 52 8.40 -1.32 -34.04
N ASN A 53 7.78 -0.85 -35.11
CA ASN A 53 6.39 -1.24 -35.43
C ASN A 53 6.29 -2.61 -36.16
N GLU A 54 7.31 -3.03 -36.90
CA GLU A 54 7.33 -4.37 -37.54
C GLU A 54 7.47 -5.49 -36.50
N ALA A 55 8.14 -5.24 -35.37
CA ALA A 55 8.30 -6.22 -34.28
C ALA A 55 6.97 -6.50 -33.56
N LEU A 56 6.12 -5.48 -33.38
CA LEU A 56 4.82 -5.61 -32.71
C LEU A 56 3.77 -6.38 -33.54
N ASP A 57 3.97 -6.54 -34.85
CA ASP A 57 3.11 -7.37 -35.70
C ASP A 57 3.60 -8.83 -35.83
N SER A 58 4.70 -9.18 -35.15
CA SER A 58 5.31 -10.53 -35.12
C SER A 58 4.41 -11.57 -34.46
N ASP A 59 4.44 -12.79 -35.01
CA ASP A 59 3.80 -13.99 -34.47
C ASP A 59 4.81 -15.04 -33.94
N THR A 60 6.12 -14.76 -33.99
CA THR A 60 7.17 -15.73 -33.62
C THR A 60 8.24 -15.19 -32.65
N GLN A 61 8.14 -13.92 -32.27
CA GLN A 61 9.00 -13.27 -31.28
C GLN A 61 8.14 -12.35 -30.40
N LEU A 62 8.37 -12.37 -29.09
CA LEU A 62 7.71 -11.45 -28.14
C LEU A 62 8.39 -10.08 -28.15
N ALA A 63 7.58 -9.03 -28.12
CA ALA A 63 8.03 -7.63 -28.06
C ALA A 63 7.96 -7.05 -26.64
N PHE A 64 8.63 -5.91 -26.44
CA PHE A 64 8.63 -5.10 -25.21
C PHE A 64 8.18 -3.66 -25.54
N PRO A 65 7.66 -2.86 -24.58
CA PRO A 65 7.17 -1.52 -24.86
C PRO A 65 8.28 -0.56 -25.32
N VAL A 66 7.93 0.46 -26.11
CA VAL A 66 8.92 1.25 -26.86
C VAL A 66 9.71 2.20 -25.95
N GLY A 67 11.05 2.12 -25.96
CA GLY A 67 11.89 2.95 -25.09
C GLY A 67 11.91 2.46 -23.63
N THR A 68 11.60 1.18 -23.42
CA THR A 68 11.61 0.49 -22.12
C THR A 68 12.70 -0.58 -22.03
N GLU A 69 13.48 -0.74 -23.09
CA GLU A 69 14.60 -1.66 -23.20
C GLU A 69 15.77 -1.26 -22.28
N LYS A 70 16.66 -2.21 -22.00
CA LYS A 70 17.91 -1.92 -21.28
C LYS A 70 18.85 -1.10 -22.17
N PRO A 71 19.37 0.06 -21.72
CA PRO A 71 20.41 0.79 -22.45
C PRO A 71 21.68 -0.05 -22.66
N GLU A 72 22.34 0.09 -23.81
CA GLU A 72 23.60 -0.62 -24.11
C GLU A 72 24.72 -0.32 -23.10
N THR A 73 24.69 0.89 -22.52
CA THR A 73 25.59 1.32 -21.45
C THR A 73 24.78 1.69 -20.21
N VAL A 74 25.13 1.06 -19.09
CA VAL A 74 24.61 1.36 -17.75
C VAL A 74 25.80 1.70 -16.87
N GLU A 75 25.65 2.70 -16.00
CA GLU A 75 26.73 3.12 -15.10
C GLU A 75 27.08 2.02 -14.08
N GLU A 76 28.34 1.99 -13.64
CA GLU A 76 28.78 1.02 -12.63
C GLU A 76 28.18 1.36 -11.27
N LYS A 77 27.29 0.49 -10.79
CA LYS A 77 26.58 0.65 -9.53
C LYS A 77 27.51 0.25 -8.37
N THR A 78 27.64 1.12 -7.37
CA THR A 78 28.53 0.91 -6.21
C THR A 78 27.74 0.88 -4.91
N ILE A 79 28.31 0.26 -3.88
CA ILE A 79 27.75 0.26 -2.53
C ILE A 79 28.84 0.24 -1.47
N GLY A 80 28.63 0.98 -0.38
CA GLY A 80 29.53 1.00 0.77
C GLY A 80 29.54 -0.32 1.53
N SER A 81 30.72 -0.70 2.04
CA SER A 81 30.92 -1.99 2.70
C SER A 81 30.04 -2.23 3.95
N ILE A 82 29.70 -1.17 4.70
CA ILE A 82 28.83 -1.27 5.90
C ILE A 82 27.37 -1.38 5.48
N ASP A 83 26.93 -0.53 4.53
CA ASP A 83 25.57 -0.58 3.98
C ASP A 83 25.28 -1.96 3.36
N LYS A 84 26.24 -2.54 2.62
CA LYS A 84 26.09 -3.87 2.02
C LYS A 84 25.87 -4.98 3.06
N GLU A 85 26.63 -4.98 4.16
CA GLU A 85 26.44 -5.99 5.22
C GLU A 85 25.07 -5.80 5.91
N ARG A 86 24.71 -4.56 6.23
CA ARG A 86 23.45 -4.21 6.90
C ARG A 86 22.22 -4.55 6.05
N GLN A 87 22.20 -4.12 4.79
CA GLN A 87 21.06 -4.31 3.88
C GLN A 87 20.89 -5.77 3.45
N LEU A 88 21.97 -6.49 3.12
CA LEU A 88 21.86 -7.93 2.81
C LEU A 88 21.33 -8.73 4.00
N LYS A 89 21.76 -8.37 5.23
CA LYS A 89 21.22 -8.98 6.44
C LYS A 89 19.73 -8.67 6.61
N LEU A 90 19.34 -7.40 6.58
CA LEU A 90 17.95 -6.95 6.75
C LEU A 90 17.03 -7.61 5.73
N PHE A 91 17.37 -7.52 4.44
CA PHE A 91 16.53 -8.05 3.38
C PHE A 91 16.44 -9.57 3.44
N LYS A 92 17.50 -10.29 3.84
CA LYS A 92 17.41 -11.75 4.03
C LYS A 92 16.57 -12.12 5.27
N GLU A 93 16.78 -11.46 6.40
CA GLU A 93 16.01 -11.73 7.63
C GLU A 93 14.51 -11.42 7.43
N THR A 94 14.14 -10.37 6.67
CA THR A 94 12.76 -10.11 6.27
C THR A 94 12.25 -11.15 5.26
N MET A 95 12.96 -11.40 4.15
CA MET A 95 12.52 -12.33 3.10
C MET A 95 12.28 -13.74 3.66
N ASP A 96 13.23 -14.30 4.41
CA ASP A 96 13.12 -15.66 4.95
C ASP A 96 11.89 -15.78 5.86
N ALA A 97 11.58 -14.74 6.66
CA ALA A 97 10.44 -14.69 7.57
C ALA A 97 9.08 -14.42 6.87
N GLU A 98 9.07 -13.64 5.78
CA GLU A 98 7.86 -13.45 4.97
C GLU A 98 7.50 -14.70 4.20
N LEU A 99 8.48 -15.40 3.61
CA LEU A 99 8.24 -16.65 2.90
C LEU A 99 7.73 -17.76 3.83
N GLU A 100 8.25 -17.85 5.06
CA GLU A 100 7.74 -18.81 6.05
C GLU A 100 6.28 -18.50 6.44
N TRP A 101 5.94 -17.21 6.66
CA TRP A 101 4.58 -16.81 6.96
C TRP A 101 3.62 -17.07 5.78
N LEU A 102 4.01 -16.72 4.56
CA LEU A 102 3.23 -16.97 3.34
C LEU A 102 2.95 -18.47 3.13
N ALA A 103 3.94 -19.33 3.33
CA ALA A 103 3.75 -20.78 3.27
C ALA A 103 2.81 -21.29 4.38
N SER A 104 2.84 -20.66 5.57
CA SER A 104 1.98 -21.02 6.71
C SER A 104 0.50 -20.73 6.51
N LEU A 105 0.13 -19.88 5.53
CA LEU A 105 -1.27 -19.59 5.20
C LEU A 105 -1.98 -20.75 4.52
N GLN A 106 -1.24 -21.65 3.84
CA GLN A 106 -1.85 -22.65 2.96
C GLN A 106 -2.79 -23.60 3.71
N ALA A 107 -4.05 -23.64 3.25
CA ALA A 107 -5.10 -24.45 3.81
C ALA A 107 -4.90 -25.95 3.50
N PRO A 108 -5.51 -26.87 4.27
CA PRO A 108 -5.35 -28.32 4.09
C PRO A 108 -5.75 -28.88 2.71
N ASN A 109 -6.53 -28.13 1.92
CA ASN A 109 -6.93 -28.49 0.55
C ASN A 109 -6.02 -27.89 -0.55
N GLY A 110 -4.95 -27.17 -0.18
CA GLY A 110 -4.01 -26.51 -1.11
C GLY A 110 -4.30 -25.03 -1.38
N ALA A 111 -5.50 -24.54 -1.06
CA ALA A 111 -5.86 -23.13 -1.22
C ALA A 111 -4.97 -22.20 -0.38
N ILE A 112 -4.70 -20.98 -0.87
CA ILE A 112 -3.95 -19.95 -0.13
C ILE A 112 -4.91 -18.78 0.16
N PRO A 113 -5.37 -18.58 1.40
CA PRO A 113 -6.22 -17.43 1.75
C PRO A 113 -5.41 -16.13 1.85
N GLN A 114 -6.11 -15.00 1.68
CA GLN A 114 -5.51 -13.67 1.74
C GLN A 114 -5.01 -13.24 3.12
N THR A 115 -5.49 -13.90 4.18
CA THR A 115 -5.16 -13.67 5.59
C THR A 115 -5.22 -14.99 6.37
N LEU A 116 -4.65 -14.99 7.58
CA LEU A 116 -4.97 -16.02 8.58
C LEU A 116 -6.49 -16.03 8.89
N PRO A 117 -7.07 -17.17 9.29
CA PRO A 117 -8.49 -17.26 9.64
C PRO A 117 -8.89 -16.32 10.78
N ASP A 118 -10.07 -15.72 10.66
CA ASP A 118 -10.62 -14.79 11.64
C ASP A 118 -11.11 -15.49 12.94
N ALA A 119 -11.69 -14.70 13.86
CA ALA A 119 -12.26 -15.23 15.11
C ALA A 119 -13.43 -16.22 14.92
N ASN A 120 -14.08 -16.24 13.73
CA ASN A 120 -15.11 -17.22 13.36
C ASN A 120 -14.51 -18.48 12.70
N ARG A 121 -13.20 -18.46 12.39
CA ARG A 121 -12.41 -19.42 11.59
C ARG A 121 -12.74 -19.35 10.09
N GLN A 122 -12.98 -18.14 9.59
CA GLN A 122 -13.22 -17.87 8.18
C GLN A 122 -12.04 -17.12 7.55
N ALA A 123 -11.72 -17.44 6.31
CA ALA A 123 -10.76 -16.70 5.50
C ALA A 123 -11.26 -16.68 4.04
N ARG A 124 -10.68 -15.84 3.18
CA ARG A 124 -11.07 -15.75 1.77
C ARG A 124 -9.88 -15.98 0.85
N VAL A 125 -10.10 -16.67 -0.25
CA VAL A 125 -9.17 -16.77 -1.38
C VAL A 125 -9.60 -15.76 -2.43
N ILE A 126 -8.74 -14.77 -2.68
CA ILE A 126 -8.76 -13.93 -3.87
C ILE A 126 -7.57 -14.37 -4.72
N THR A 127 -7.82 -14.73 -5.98
CA THR A 127 -6.86 -15.56 -6.72
C THR A 127 -5.58 -14.80 -7.09
N CYS A 128 -5.67 -13.53 -7.47
CA CYS A 128 -4.50 -12.71 -7.81
C CYS A 128 -3.55 -12.49 -6.62
N PHE A 129 -4.07 -12.33 -5.40
CA PHE A 129 -3.26 -12.25 -4.18
C PHE A 129 -2.56 -13.59 -3.84
N SER A 130 -3.27 -14.69 -4.10
CA SER A 130 -2.78 -16.07 -3.92
C SER A 130 -1.72 -16.43 -4.98
N ALA A 131 -1.88 -15.91 -6.19
CA ALA A 131 -0.94 -15.99 -7.28
C ALA A 131 0.36 -15.21 -6.98
N GLN A 132 0.25 -13.97 -6.50
CA GLN A 132 1.40 -13.19 -6.04
C GLN A 132 2.15 -13.90 -4.90
N THR A 133 1.44 -14.56 -3.98
CA THR A 133 2.05 -15.43 -2.97
C THR A 133 2.88 -16.55 -3.60
N CYS A 134 2.38 -17.22 -4.63
CA CYS A 134 3.14 -18.26 -5.33
C CYS A 134 4.40 -17.70 -6.02
N MET A 135 4.32 -16.51 -6.64
CA MET A 135 5.51 -15.84 -7.20
C MET A 135 6.59 -15.58 -6.14
N ALA A 136 6.21 -15.22 -4.92
CA ALA A 136 7.16 -15.06 -3.82
C ALA A 136 7.72 -16.41 -3.33
N LEU A 137 6.88 -17.45 -3.17
CA LEU A 137 7.33 -18.78 -2.73
C LEU A 137 8.34 -19.43 -3.70
N LEU A 138 8.26 -19.12 -5.00
CA LEU A 138 9.26 -19.52 -6.01
C LEU A 138 10.62 -18.82 -5.89
N LEU A 139 10.85 -17.96 -4.89
CA LEU A 139 12.18 -17.46 -4.52
C LEU A 139 13.03 -18.53 -3.80
N GLU A 140 12.39 -19.49 -3.09
CA GLU A 140 13.05 -20.68 -2.53
C GLU A 140 12.32 -21.96 -3.00
N PRO A 141 12.39 -22.33 -4.30
CA PRO A 141 11.57 -23.40 -4.88
C PRO A 141 11.90 -24.78 -4.28
N GLU A 142 13.16 -25.02 -3.94
CA GLU A 142 13.65 -26.20 -3.21
C GLU A 142 12.98 -26.43 -1.83
N LYS A 143 12.31 -25.39 -1.30
CA LYS A 143 11.68 -25.37 0.03
C LYS A 143 10.15 -25.22 -0.06
N TYR A 144 9.65 -24.43 -1.02
CA TYR A 144 8.22 -24.08 -1.13
C TYR A 144 7.57 -24.42 -2.48
N GLY A 145 8.29 -25.02 -3.44
CA GLY A 145 7.72 -25.43 -4.73
C GLY A 145 6.51 -26.37 -4.56
N GLU A 146 6.55 -27.25 -3.56
CA GLU A 146 5.45 -28.15 -3.16
C GLU A 146 4.27 -27.42 -2.46
N ASN A 147 4.42 -26.16 -2.02
CA ASN A 147 3.29 -25.30 -1.66
C ASN A 147 2.65 -24.70 -2.92
N VAL A 148 3.46 -24.21 -3.86
CA VAL A 148 2.99 -23.66 -5.15
C VAL A 148 2.26 -24.74 -5.95
N ARG A 149 2.83 -25.95 -6.04
CA ARG A 149 2.22 -27.12 -6.69
C ARG A 149 0.84 -27.44 -6.13
N LYS A 150 0.65 -27.41 -4.80
CA LYS A 150 -0.67 -27.62 -4.16
C LYS A 150 -1.68 -26.51 -4.48
N TYR A 151 -1.24 -25.27 -4.60
CA TYR A 151 -2.13 -24.17 -4.99
C TYR A 151 -2.54 -24.29 -6.46
N LEU A 152 -1.62 -24.71 -7.34
CA LEU A 152 -1.93 -24.99 -8.75
C LEU A 152 -2.88 -26.19 -8.88
N ASP A 153 -2.63 -27.30 -8.19
CA ASP A 153 -3.54 -28.46 -8.13
C ASP A 153 -4.95 -28.04 -7.67
N TRP A 154 -5.03 -27.21 -6.61
CA TRP A 154 -6.29 -26.64 -6.13
C TRP A 154 -6.95 -25.76 -7.19
N TYR A 155 -6.25 -24.76 -7.74
CA TYR A 155 -6.81 -23.80 -8.70
C TYR A 155 -7.33 -24.49 -9.96
N LEU A 156 -6.53 -25.36 -10.58
CA LEU A 156 -6.88 -26.02 -11.83
C LEU A 156 -8.11 -26.94 -11.66
N SER A 157 -8.28 -27.56 -10.48
CA SER A 157 -9.46 -28.36 -10.14
C SER A 157 -10.76 -27.55 -9.95
N HIS A 158 -10.67 -26.22 -9.78
CA HIS A 158 -11.80 -25.31 -9.55
C HIS A 158 -12.19 -24.46 -10.78
N LEU A 159 -11.54 -24.69 -11.94
CA LEU A 159 -11.87 -24.01 -13.21
C LEU A 159 -13.32 -24.28 -13.65
N ASN A 160 -14.13 -23.22 -13.69
CA ASN A 160 -15.53 -23.26 -14.14
C ASN A 160 -15.67 -23.74 -15.58
N THR A 161 -16.76 -24.45 -15.88
CA THR A 161 -17.19 -24.70 -17.27
C THR A 161 -18.18 -23.64 -17.73
N ALA A 162 -18.47 -23.58 -19.02
CA ALA A 162 -19.50 -22.69 -19.57
C ALA A 162 -20.91 -22.94 -19.00
N GLU A 163 -21.16 -24.10 -18.37
CA GLU A 163 -22.39 -24.43 -17.65
C GLU A 163 -22.39 -24.02 -16.16
N THR A 164 -21.21 -23.84 -15.53
CA THR A 164 -21.11 -23.43 -14.13
C THR A 164 -20.83 -21.94 -13.96
N ASP A 165 -20.13 -21.32 -14.92
CA ASP A 165 -19.77 -19.90 -14.91
C ASP A 165 -20.99 -18.96 -14.96
N VAL A 166 -20.91 -17.80 -14.30
CA VAL A 166 -22.04 -16.84 -14.25
C VAL A 166 -22.22 -16.04 -15.54
N SER A 167 -21.25 -16.07 -16.45
CA SER A 167 -21.25 -15.41 -17.74
C SER A 167 -21.24 -16.39 -18.93
N GLY A 168 -21.16 -17.70 -18.67
CA GLY A 168 -21.08 -18.75 -19.68
C GLY A 168 -19.68 -18.97 -20.26
N VAL A 169 -18.61 -18.57 -19.56
CA VAL A 169 -17.22 -18.68 -20.00
C VAL A 169 -16.52 -19.86 -19.34
N ASP A 170 -16.01 -20.79 -20.14
CA ASP A 170 -15.16 -21.89 -19.67
C ASP A 170 -13.74 -21.38 -19.32
N GLY A 171 -13.19 -21.87 -18.21
CA GLY A 171 -11.86 -21.51 -17.72
C GLY A 171 -11.81 -20.32 -16.75
N THR A 172 -12.94 -19.74 -16.35
CA THR A 172 -12.98 -18.76 -15.26
C THR A 172 -12.75 -19.42 -13.90
N MET A 173 -12.48 -18.60 -12.89
CA MET A 173 -12.30 -19.03 -11.50
C MET A 173 -13.01 -18.03 -10.58
N TYR A 174 -13.69 -18.51 -9.55
CA TYR A 174 -14.33 -17.66 -8.54
C TYR A 174 -13.39 -17.31 -7.38
N ASP A 175 -13.76 -16.28 -6.61
CA ASP A 175 -13.29 -16.13 -5.24
C ASP A 175 -13.95 -17.17 -4.34
N TYR A 176 -13.26 -17.64 -3.29
CA TYR A 176 -13.78 -18.66 -2.37
C TYR A 176 -13.72 -18.21 -0.91
N ASP A 177 -14.82 -18.37 -0.18
CA ASP A 177 -14.83 -18.28 1.28
C ASP A 177 -14.50 -19.65 1.88
N LEU A 178 -13.43 -19.71 2.66
CA LEU A 178 -12.97 -20.87 3.42
C LEU A 178 -13.51 -20.81 4.85
N THR A 179 -13.97 -21.95 5.37
CA THR A 179 -14.32 -22.13 6.79
C THR A 179 -13.53 -23.30 7.37
N PHE A 180 -12.73 -23.04 8.39
CA PHE A 180 -11.81 -24.01 8.98
C PHE A 180 -12.43 -24.74 10.18
N SER A 181 -12.11 -26.02 10.29
CA SER A 181 -12.33 -26.86 11.49
C SER A 181 -11.74 -26.24 12.76
N ALA A 182 -12.19 -26.71 13.93
CA ALA A 182 -11.77 -26.16 15.23
C ALA A 182 -10.30 -26.44 15.59
N ASP A 183 -9.64 -27.37 14.90
CA ASP A 183 -8.21 -27.67 15.04
C ASP A 183 -7.40 -27.38 13.76
N GLY A 184 -8.02 -26.71 12.77
CA GLY A 184 -7.38 -26.27 11.52
C GLY A 184 -7.05 -27.35 10.50
N LYS A 185 -7.32 -28.64 10.75
CA LYS A 185 -6.88 -29.75 9.88
C LYS A 185 -7.80 -30.05 8.70
N GLU A 186 -9.06 -29.66 8.80
CA GLU A 186 -10.06 -29.74 7.74
C GLU A 186 -10.56 -28.32 7.40
N VAL A 187 -10.90 -28.10 6.12
CA VAL A 187 -11.48 -26.86 5.60
C VAL A 187 -12.64 -27.19 4.69
N THR A 188 -13.68 -26.35 4.68
CA THR A 188 -14.78 -26.39 3.71
C THR A 188 -14.84 -25.07 2.97
N GLU A 189 -14.99 -25.11 1.65
CA GLU A 189 -15.03 -23.93 0.79
C GLU A 189 -16.39 -23.74 0.10
N ALA A 190 -16.69 -22.50 -0.27
CA ALA A 190 -17.82 -22.13 -1.11
C ALA A 190 -17.45 -20.92 -1.98
N PRO A 191 -17.90 -20.84 -3.25
CA PRO A 191 -17.73 -19.63 -4.05
C PRO A 191 -18.38 -18.42 -3.37
N VAL A 192 -17.69 -17.29 -3.38
CA VAL A 192 -18.21 -16.02 -2.87
C VAL A 192 -19.46 -15.63 -3.69
N VAL A 193 -20.51 -15.17 -3.01
CA VAL A 193 -21.75 -14.70 -3.65
C VAL A 193 -21.81 -13.18 -3.60
N ASP A 194 -22.00 -12.53 -4.74
CA ASP A 194 -22.26 -11.09 -4.77
C ASP A 194 -23.57 -10.78 -4.04
N ASP A 195 -23.49 -9.90 -3.04
CA ASP A 195 -24.59 -9.68 -2.11
C ASP A 195 -25.82 -8.97 -2.74
N THR A 196 -25.71 -8.50 -3.99
CA THR A 196 -26.73 -7.72 -4.72
C THR A 196 -27.21 -8.38 -6.00
N THR A 197 -26.35 -8.97 -6.83
CA THR A 197 -26.77 -9.77 -8.00
C THR A 197 -27.25 -11.16 -7.57
N LYS A 198 -26.72 -11.67 -6.45
CA LYS A 198 -26.86 -13.05 -5.96
C LYS A 198 -26.31 -14.11 -6.95
N GLU A 199 -25.37 -13.69 -7.78
CA GLU A 199 -24.52 -14.55 -8.61
C GLU A 199 -23.22 -14.87 -7.85
N TYR A 200 -22.48 -15.90 -8.27
CA TYR A 200 -21.11 -16.13 -7.78
C TYR A 200 -20.15 -15.04 -8.28
N HIS A 201 -19.09 -14.77 -7.51
CA HIS A 201 -18.19 -13.63 -7.67
C HIS A 201 -16.78 -14.04 -8.10
N TYR A 202 -16.19 -13.22 -8.96
CA TYR A 202 -14.77 -13.05 -9.19
C TYR A 202 -14.52 -11.54 -9.32
N ASP A 203 -13.35 -11.05 -8.93
CA ASP A 203 -12.98 -9.64 -9.18
C ASP A 203 -12.63 -9.39 -10.66
N SER A 204 -11.94 -10.37 -11.27
CA SER A 204 -11.52 -10.39 -12.67
C SER A 204 -11.62 -11.83 -13.23
N THR A 205 -11.67 -11.97 -14.55
CA THR A 205 -11.47 -13.27 -15.26
C THR A 205 -10.19 -13.30 -16.09
N ASP A 206 -9.75 -12.15 -16.60
CA ASP A 206 -8.60 -11.98 -17.48
C ASP A 206 -7.27 -12.02 -16.73
N ALA A 207 -7.09 -11.15 -15.75
CA ALA A 207 -5.92 -11.13 -14.86
C ALA A 207 -5.77 -12.46 -14.11
N TYR A 208 -6.87 -13.01 -13.60
CA TYR A 208 -6.90 -14.29 -12.85
C TYR A 208 -6.31 -15.44 -13.68
N ALA A 209 -6.75 -15.58 -14.93
CA ALA A 209 -6.22 -16.59 -15.83
C ALA A 209 -4.78 -16.28 -16.27
N ALA A 210 -4.46 -15.01 -16.52
CA ALA A 210 -3.16 -14.60 -17.01
C ALA A 210 -2.03 -14.75 -15.98
N ILE A 211 -2.25 -14.35 -14.73
CA ILE A 211 -1.26 -14.51 -13.65
C ILE A 211 -1.05 -15.99 -13.32
N THR A 212 -2.09 -16.82 -13.42
CA THR A 212 -2.00 -18.27 -13.27
C THR A 212 -1.17 -18.91 -14.38
N LEU A 213 -1.37 -18.50 -15.64
CA LEU A 213 -0.51 -18.93 -16.76
C LEU A 213 0.96 -18.51 -16.58
N LYS A 214 1.22 -17.36 -15.98
CA LYS A 214 2.58 -16.94 -15.61
C LYS A 214 3.19 -17.87 -14.56
N ILE A 215 2.45 -18.20 -13.50
CA ILE A 215 2.95 -19.02 -12.39
C ILE A 215 3.13 -20.48 -12.80
N LEU A 216 2.31 -21.00 -13.70
CA LEU A 216 2.51 -22.32 -14.31
C LEU A 216 3.86 -22.41 -15.03
N TRP A 217 4.21 -21.38 -15.80
CA TRP A 217 5.54 -21.26 -16.41
C TRP A 217 6.65 -21.10 -15.36
N ASP A 218 6.51 -20.14 -14.44
CA ASP A 218 7.52 -19.86 -13.40
C ASP A 218 7.80 -21.11 -12.54
N TYR A 219 6.77 -21.87 -12.16
CA TYR A 219 6.87 -23.11 -11.38
C TYR A 219 7.65 -24.18 -12.13
N ALA A 220 7.30 -24.42 -13.40
CA ALA A 220 7.94 -25.46 -14.20
C ALA A 220 9.43 -25.18 -14.44
N GLU A 221 9.81 -23.90 -14.59
CA GLU A 221 11.22 -23.50 -14.69
C GLU A 221 11.95 -23.55 -13.35
N ALA A 222 11.34 -23.07 -12.27
CA ALA A 222 11.97 -22.99 -10.95
C ALA A 222 12.08 -24.35 -10.24
N CYS A 223 11.26 -25.34 -10.62
CA CYS A 223 11.21 -26.67 -10.02
C CYS A 223 11.64 -27.80 -10.98
N ASP A 224 12.08 -27.50 -12.21
CA ASP A 224 12.40 -28.46 -13.29
C ASP A 224 11.23 -29.41 -13.64
N ASP A 225 9.99 -28.96 -13.43
CA ASP A 225 8.76 -29.74 -13.57
C ASP A 225 7.98 -29.38 -14.84
N ARG A 226 8.65 -29.50 -15.99
CA ARG A 226 8.02 -29.33 -17.31
C ARG A 226 7.01 -30.44 -17.64
N GLN A 227 6.96 -31.53 -16.87
CA GLN A 227 5.94 -32.58 -17.02
C GLN A 227 4.57 -32.12 -16.49
N TYR A 228 4.52 -31.37 -15.39
CA TYR A 228 3.27 -30.80 -14.86
C TYR A 228 2.49 -30.00 -15.90
N LEU A 229 3.18 -29.22 -16.74
CA LEU A 229 2.58 -28.48 -17.85
C LEU A 229 1.96 -29.40 -18.91
N LEU A 230 2.60 -30.53 -19.23
CA LEU A 230 2.08 -31.51 -20.19
C LEU A 230 0.83 -32.21 -19.64
N ASP A 231 0.86 -32.60 -18.36
CA ASP A 231 -0.25 -33.28 -17.69
C ASP A 231 -1.48 -32.35 -17.55
N HIS A 232 -1.26 -31.03 -17.43
CA HIS A 232 -2.31 -30.00 -17.31
C HIS A 232 -2.53 -29.15 -18.57
N LYS A 233 -2.17 -29.66 -19.76
CA LYS A 233 -2.36 -28.91 -21.02
C LYS A 233 -3.82 -28.50 -21.25
N SER A 234 -4.78 -29.36 -20.91
CA SER A 234 -6.20 -29.08 -21.15
C SER A 234 -6.70 -27.91 -20.30
N GLU A 235 -6.22 -27.77 -19.08
CA GLU A 235 -6.55 -26.68 -18.18
C GLU A 235 -5.85 -25.38 -18.58
N ILE A 236 -4.60 -25.47 -19.07
CA ILE A 236 -3.85 -24.35 -19.67
C ILE A 236 -4.58 -23.77 -20.89
N ASP A 237 -5.14 -24.60 -21.76
CA ASP A 237 -5.94 -24.15 -22.90
C ASP A 237 -7.27 -23.47 -22.45
N ARG A 238 -7.85 -23.91 -21.32
CA ARG A 238 -9.05 -23.29 -20.73
C ARG A 238 -8.75 -21.92 -20.10
N LEU A 239 -7.60 -21.77 -19.43
CA LEU A 239 -7.10 -20.46 -18.97
C LEU A 239 -6.96 -19.47 -20.14
N ALA A 240 -6.41 -19.93 -21.27
CA ALA A 240 -6.30 -19.12 -22.47
C ALA A 240 -7.70 -18.69 -23.01
N ASN A 241 -8.69 -19.59 -22.97
CA ASN A 241 -10.06 -19.28 -23.36
C ASN A 241 -10.68 -18.15 -22.50
N ALA A 242 -10.46 -18.14 -21.19
CA ALA A 242 -10.98 -17.09 -20.30
C ALA A 242 -10.45 -15.69 -20.67
N ILE A 243 -9.16 -15.58 -21.02
CA ILE A 243 -8.55 -14.33 -21.53
C ILE A 243 -9.14 -13.93 -22.87
N TYR A 244 -9.29 -14.87 -23.81
CA TYR A 244 -9.85 -14.57 -25.12
C TYR A 244 -11.35 -14.25 -25.08
N ALA A 245 -12.08 -14.68 -24.06
CA ALA A 245 -13.51 -14.38 -23.87
C ALA A 245 -13.79 -12.91 -23.47
N THR A 246 -12.78 -12.18 -22.95
CA THR A 246 -12.89 -10.74 -22.65
C THR A 246 -12.06 -9.85 -23.58
N MET A 247 -11.39 -10.42 -24.58
CA MET A 247 -10.57 -9.72 -25.55
C MET A 247 -11.41 -8.89 -26.53
N ASP A 248 -11.14 -7.59 -26.61
CA ASP A 248 -11.89 -6.58 -27.36
C ASP A 248 -10.92 -5.51 -27.89
N ASP A 249 -10.89 -5.30 -29.21
CA ASP A 249 -9.94 -4.42 -29.91
C ASP A 249 -8.48 -4.55 -29.42
N GLY A 250 -8.05 -5.77 -29.10
CA GLY A 250 -6.68 -6.08 -28.69
C GLY A 250 -6.33 -5.78 -27.22
N LEU A 251 -7.28 -5.33 -26.40
CA LEU A 251 -7.16 -5.26 -24.94
C LEU A 251 -8.23 -6.15 -24.29
N THR A 252 -8.18 -6.34 -22.98
CA THR A 252 -9.09 -7.21 -22.22
C THR A 252 -9.98 -6.41 -21.26
N TRP A 253 -11.26 -6.79 -21.20
CA TRP A 253 -12.19 -6.34 -20.14
C TRP A 253 -11.97 -7.18 -18.88
N ALA A 254 -11.93 -6.52 -17.71
CA ALA A 254 -11.74 -7.21 -16.42
C ALA A 254 -12.68 -8.41 -16.22
N THR A 255 -13.95 -8.32 -16.66
CA THR A 255 -14.86 -9.47 -16.74
C THR A 255 -15.84 -9.36 -17.92
N PRO A 256 -16.50 -10.46 -18.34
CA PRO A 256 -17.55 -10.43 -19.38
C PRO A 256 -18.79 -9.58 -19.03
N LYS A 257 -18.90 -9.09 -17.79
CA LYS A 257 -19.99 -8.22 -17.31
C LYS A 257 -19.50 -6.81 -16.91
N TYR A 258 -18.19 -6.57 -16.87
CA TYR A 258 -17.59 -5.32 -16.40
C TYR A 258 -16.60 -4.76 -17.42
N PHE A 259 -17.13 -3.94 -18.32
CA PHE A 259 -16.46 -3.44 -19.52
C PHE A 259 -15.55 -2.23 -19.25
N ILE A 260 -14.52 -2.42 -18.41
CA ILE A 260 -13.38 -1.51 -18.25
C ILE A 260 -12.09 -2.28 -18.60
N LYS A 261 -11.23 -1.66 -19.41
CA LYS A 261 -9.87 -2.14 -19.77
C LYS A 261 -8.86 -1.47 -18.85
N TYR A 262 -8.52 -2.08 -17.72
CA TYR A 262 -7.52 -1.53 -16.81
C TYR A 262 -6.10 -1.82 -17.30
N VAL A 263 -5.17 -0.88 -17.07
CA VAL A 263 -3.79 -1.04 -17.53
C VAL A 263 -3.04 -2.13 -16.77
N MET A 264 -3.32 -2.31 -15.48
CA MET A 264 -2.68 -3.35 -14.65
C MET A 264 -3.13 -4.76 -15.06
N ASP A 265 -4.44 -4.99 -15.20
CA ASP A 265 -5.02 -6.23 -15.70
C ASP A 265 -4.44 -6.58 -17.09
N ASN A 266 -4.27 -5.58 -17.97
CA ASN A 266 -3.69 -5.78 -19.30
C ASN A 266 -2.15 -5.98 -19.29
N PHE A 267 -1.41 -5.42 -18.32
CA PHE A 267 -0.03 -5.82 -18.04
C PHE A 267 0.06 -7.30 -17.62
N GLU A 268 -0.85 -7.77 -16.75
CA GLU A 268 -0.91 -9.17 -16.35
C GLU A 268 -1.27 -10.08 -17.53
N VAL A 269 -2.24 -9.70 -18.37
CA VAL A 269 -2.58 -10.41 -19.62
C VAL A 269 -1.40 -10.49 -20.59
N TRP A 270 -0.60 -9.43 -20.75
CA TRP A 270 0.63 -9.50 -21.54
C TRP A 270 1.63 -10.52 -20.95
N ARG A 271 1.83 -10.53 -19.62
CA ARG A 271 2.71 -11.50 -18.94
C ARG A 271 2.20 -12.94 -19.11
N GLY A 272 0.89 -13.15 -18.97
CA GLY A 272 0.24 -14.45 -19.10
C GLY A 272 0.31 -15.02 -20.51
N LEU A 273 -0.03 -14.23 -21.53
CA LEU A 273 0.07 -14.63 -22.95
C LEU A 273 1.53 -14.83 -23.38
N SER A 274 2.47 -14.04 -22.85
CA SER A 274 3.92 -14.24 -23.06
C SER A 274 4.41 -15.56 -22.43
N SER A 275 3.88 -15.93 -21.27
CA SER A 275 4.21 -17.19 -20.59
C SER A 275 3.60 -18.39 -21.31
N LEU A 276 2.34 -18.27 -21.74
CA LEU A 276 1.65 -19.27 -22.56
C LEU A 276 2.36 -19.49 -23.92
N SER A 277 2.86 -18.43 -24.55
CA SER A 277 3.72 -18.53 -25.74
C SER A 277 4.95 -19.40 -25.47
N LYS A 278 5.66 -19.21 -24.34
CA LYS A 278 6.81 -20.05 -23.95
C LYS A 278 6.43 -21.49 -23.62
N ILE A 279 5.35 -21.73 -22.87
CA ILE A 279 4.82 -23.08 -22.60
C ILE A 279 4.60 -23.82 -23.93
N TYR A 280 3.96 -23.16 -24.90
CA TYR A 280 3.78 -23.74 -26.23
C TYR A 280 5.09 -23.95 -26.99
N GLN A 281 6.00 -22.96 -26.99
CA GLN A 281 7.27 -22.99 -27.72
C GLN A 281 8.24 -24.05 -27.22
N GLU A 282 8.39 -24.18 -25.89
CA GLU A 282 9.46 -24.93 -25.24
C GLU A 282 9.02 -26.23 -24.58
N VAL A 283 7.71 -26.47 -24.41
CA VAL A 283 7.17 -27.68 -23.76
C VAL A 283 6.21 -28.42 -24.69
N PHE A 284 5.18 -27.75 -25.21
CA PHE A 284 4.17 -28.44 -26.03
C PHE A 284 4.67 -28.79 -27.44
N ILE A 285 5.26 -27.85 -28.19
CA ILE A 285 5.77 -28.13 -29.55
C ILE A 285 6.84 -29.25 -29.58
N PRO A 286 7.79 -29.34 -28.62
CA PRO A 286 8.70 -30.48 -28.52
C PRO A 286 8.03 -31.82 -28.22
N ALA A 287 6.92 -31.83 -27.46
CA ALA A 287 6.21 -33.05 -27.04
C ALA A 287 5.10 -33.50 -28.02
N ALA A 288 4.58 -32.59 -28.85
CA ALA A 288 3.32 -32.76 -29.60
C ALA A 288 3.27 -33.90 -30.63
N GLY A 289 4.42 -34.44 -31.07
CA GLY A 289 4.46 -35.57 -32.01
C GLY A 289 3.78 -35.25 -33.35
N GLU A 290 2.61 -35.84 -33.60
CA GLU A 290 1.81 -35.61 -34.80
C GLU A 290 1.02 -34.28 -34.75
N ASP A 291 0.68 -33.77 -33.55
CA ASP A 291 -0.06 -32.51 -33.34
C ASP A 291 0.83 -31.25 -33.39
N LYS A 292 2.08 -31.40 -33.84
CA LYS A 292 3.09 -30.33 -33.82
C LYS A 292 2.68 -29.08 -34.60
N ASP A 293 2.07 -29.25 -35.78
CA ASP A 293 1.62 -28.14 -36.61
C ASP A 293 0.48 -27.34 -35.95
N ALA A 294 -0.37 -28.00 -35.14
CA ALA A 294 -1.42 -27.35 -34.36
C ALA A 294 -0.84 -26.57 -33.17
N CYS A 295 0.15 -27.15 -32.48
CA CYS A 295 0.85 -26.45 -31.40
C CYS A 295 1.67 -25.26 -31.91
N GLU A 296 2.24 -25.35 -33.12
CA GLU A 296 2.87 -24.21 -33.81
C GLU A 296 1.88 -23.10 -34.21
N ALA A 297 0.63 -23.43 -34.48
CA ALA A 297 -0.41 -22.44 -34.77
C ALA A 297 -0.87 -21.70 -33.51
N GLU A 298 -1.08 -22.42 -32.40
CA GLU A 298 -1.45 -21.82 -31.11
C GLU A 298 -0.29 -20.99 -30.52
N PHE A 299 0.96 -21.47 -30.59
CA PHE A 299 2.16 -20.65 -30.29
C PHE A 299 2.13 -19.28 -31.00
N LYS A 300 1.86 -19.27 -32.31
CA LYS A 300 1.84 -18.04 -33.12
C LYS A 300 0.69 -17.11 -32.73
N LYS A 301 -0.50 -17.68 -32.50
CA LYS A 301 -1.69 -16.99 -31.98
C LYS A 301 -1.42 -16.34 -30.61
N HIS A 302 -0.81 -17.04 -29.66
CA HIS A 302 -0.51 -16.50 -28.33
C HIS A 302 0.57 -15.42 -28.37
N THR A 303 1.66 -15.64 -29.12
CA THR A 303 2.73 -14.65 -29.35
C THR A 303 2.18 -13.37 -29.95
N LYS A 304 1.38 -13.50 -31.03
CA LYS A 304 0.73 -12.35 -31.66
C LYS A 304 -0.28 -11.66 -30.74
N ALA A 305 -1.03 -12.41 -29.93
CA ALA A 305 -1.95 -11.82 -28.96
C ALA A 305 -1.22 -10.99 -27.89
N ALA A 306 -0.12 -11.50 -27.33
CA ALA A 306 0.72 -10.74 -26.40
C ALA A 306 1.23 -9.44 -27.05
N ASN A 307 1.81 -9.52 -28.26
CA ASN A 307 2.30 -8.35 -28.98
C ASN A 307 1.17 -7.35 -29.33
N THR A 308 -0.05 -7.83 -29.59
CA THR A 308 -1.23 -6.99 -29.84
C THR A 308 -1.68 -6.25 -28.57
N VAL A 309 -1.73 -6.93 -27.41
CA VAL A 309 -2.05 -6.32 -26.11
C VAL A 309 -1.04 -5.22 -25.78
N LEU A 310 0.25 -5.51 -25.95
CA LEU A 310 1.30 -4.52 -25.77
C LEU A 310 1.15 -3.32 -26.71
N LYS A 311 0.90 -3.55 -28.01
CA LYS A 311 0.66 -2.51 -29.00
C LYS A 311 -0.52 -1.62 -28.63
N GLN A 312 -1.60 -2.18 -28.08
CA GLN A 312 -2.77 -1.40 -27.66
C GLN A 312 -2.60 -0.72 -26.29
N ILE A 313 -1.75 -1.25 -25.40
CA ILE A 313 -1.30 -0.52 -24.21
C ILE A 313 -0.59 0.77 -24.66
N GLU A 314 0.37 0.66 -25.58
CA GLU A 314 1.16 1.81 -26.07
C GLU A 314 0.33 2.76 -26.96
N GLU A 315 -0.66 2.27 -27.71
CA GLU A 315 -1.52 3.11 -28.57
C GLU A 315 -2.72 3.75 -27.86
N LYS A 316 -3.16 3.25 -26.70
CA LYS A 316 -4.44 3.66 -26.05
C LYS A 316 -4.33 3.96 -24.56
N LEU A 317 -3.47 3.25 -23.82
CA LEU A 317 -3.33 3.40 -22.37
C LEU A 317 -2.14 4.29 -22.00
N TRP A 318 -1.04 4.27 -22.74
CA TRP A 318 0.02 5.28 -22.64
C TRP A 318 -0.49 6.64 -23.13
N ASN A 319 -0.31 7.68 -22.32
CA ASN A 319 -0.57 9.06 -22.68
C ASN A 319 0.75 9.78 -22.95
N ASP A 320 1.13 9.90 -24.23
CA ASP A 320 2.45 10.41 -24.62
C ASP A 320 2.63 11.93 -24.38
N GLU A 321 1.55 12.72 -24.46
CA GLU A 321 1.57 14.18 -24.26
C GLU A 321 2.06 14.57 -22.85
N TYR A 322 1.72 13.75 -21.85
CA TYR A 322 2.09 13.96 -20.45
C TYR A 322 3.12 12.92 -19.95
N GLY A 323 3.13 11.74 -20.56
CA GLY A 323 4.01 10.60 -20.29
C GLY A 323 3.66 9.83 -19.01
N TYR A 324 2.42 9.36 -18.91
CA TYR A 324 1.91 8.47 -17.88
C TYR A 324 0.97 7.42 -18.49
N TYR A 325 0.67 6.33 -17.77
CA TYR A 325 -0.37 5.38 -18.12
C TYR A 325 -1.74 5.81 -17.57
N ASN A 326 -2.74 5.91 -18.44
CA ASN A 326 -4.14 6.02 -18.06
C ASN A 326 -4.55 4.77 -17.27
N VAL A 327 -5.28 4.95 -16.17
CA VAL A 327 -5.71 3.85 -15.27
C VAL A 327 -6.51 2.77 -16.03
N GLY A 328 -7.34 3.19 -16.98
CA GLY A 328 -8.07 2.29 -17.86
C GLY A 328 -8.98 3.01 -18.84
N LEU A 329 -9.64 2.23 -19.71
CA LEU A 329 -10.58 2.71 -20.73
C LEU A 329 -11.98 2.12 -20.52
N ASP A 330 -13.02 2.92 -20.80
CA ASP A 330 -14.40 2.48 -20.79
C ASP A 330 -14.79 1.70 -22.06
N LYS A 331 -16.01 1.16 -22.07
CA LYS A 331 -16.64 0.46 -23.21
C LYS A 331 -16.82 1.26 -24.51
N MET A 332 -16.42 2.54 -24.53
CA MET A 332 -16.43 3.41 -25.70
C MET A 332 -15.03 3.86 -26.10
N GLY A 333 -13.98 3.40 -25.40
CA GLY A 333 -12.60 3.80 -25.61
C GLY A 333 -12.21 5.15 -25.00
N ASN A 334 -13.06 5.73 -24.13
CA ASN A 334 -12.70 6.93 -23.37
C ASN A 334 -11.83 6.54 -22.17
N VAL A 335 -10.99 7.47 -21.69
CA VAL A 335 -10.32 7.33 -20.38
C VAL A 335 -11.38 7.20 -19.29
N TYR A 336 -11.33 6.09 -18.54
CA TYR A 336 -12.30 5.75 -17.49
C TYR A 336 -12.18 6.65 -16.25
N MET A 337 -10.95 7.03 -15.91
CA MET A 337 -10.59 7.82 -14.74
C MET A 337 -9.41 8.73 -15.11
N GLU A 338 -9.56 10.03 -14.88
CA GLU A 338 -8.49 11.02 -15.05
C GLU A 338 -7.34 10.70 -14.07
N PHE A 339 -6.09 10.81 -14.53
CA PHE A 339 -4.93 10.53 -13.70
C PHE A 339 -4.70 11.67 -12.70
N ASP A 340 -4.82 11.37 -11.41
CA ASP A 340 -4.46 12.26 -10.31
C ASP A 340 -3.22 11.71 -9.58
N PRO A 341 -2.06 12.38 -9.64
CA PRO A 341 -0.85 11.91 -8.96
C PRO A 341 -0.95 11.97 -7.42
N THR A 342 -1.94 12.69 -6.87
CA THR A 342 -2.24 12.73 -5.42
C THR A 342 -3.09 11.55 -4.94
N ILE A 343 -3.48 10.65 -5.84
CA ILE A 343 -4.18 9.39 -5.52
C ILE A 343 -3.21 8.21 -5.67
N ASN A 344 -2.84 7.55 -4.55
CA ASN A 344 -1.88 6.43 -4.59
C ASN A 344 -2.44 5.25 -5.39
N TYR A 345 -3.60 4.73 -4.97
CA TYR A 345 -4.33 3.69 -5.70
C TYR A 345 -5.62 4.25 -6.31
N PRO A 346 -5.89 4.06 -7.61
CA PRO A 346 -5.09 3.30 -8.59
C PRO A 346 -4.04 4.15 -9.32
N CYS A 347 -4.14 5.48 -9.32
CA CYS A 347 -3.45 6.35 -10.27
C CYS A 347 -1.92 6.25 -10.21
N ALA A 348 -1.31 6.51 -9.05
CA ALA A 348 0.14 6.47 -8.90
C ALA A 348 0.70 5.03 -8.96
N MET A 349 -0.02 4.06 -8.38
CA MET A 349 0.37 2.64 -8.39
C MET A 349 0.47 2.09 -9.82
N ALA A 350 -0.48 2.40 -10.70
CA ALA A 350 -0.46 1.96 -12.10
C ALA A 350 0.80 2.41 -12.87
N GLN A 351 1.49 3.46 -12.41
CA GLN A 351 2.76 3.91 -13.00
C GLN A 351 3.92 3.02 -12.56
N VAL A 352 4.06 2.80 -11.24
CA VAL A 352 5.15 1.99 -10.66
C VAL A 352 4.97 0.49 -10.88
N GLU A 353 3.74 0.01 -11.05
CA GLU A 353 3.45 -1.41 -11.29
C GLU A 353 4.10 -1.91 -12.58
N SER A 354 4.17 -1.06 -13.61
CA SER A 354 4.85 -1.36 -14.87
C SER A 354 6.35 -1.68 -14.68
N ILE A 355 6.98 -1.10 -13.66
CA ILE A 355 8.38 -1.35 -13.29
C ILE A 355 8.45 -2.57 -12.37
N ALA A 356 7.64 -2.60 -11.31
CA ALA A 356 7.60 -3.67 -10.31
C ALA A 356 7.29 -5.05 -10.91
N MET A 357 6.39 -5.12 -11.89
CA MET A 357 6.07 -6.35 -12.63
C MET A 357 7.11 -6.75 -13.69
N GLY A 358 8.07 -5.87 -14.01
CA GLY A 358 9.07 -6.09 -15.07
C GLY A 358 8.53 -5.93 -16.49
N ILE A 359 7.51 -5.07 -16.69
CA ILE A 359 7.05 -4.67 -18.03
C ILE A 359 8.05 -3.70 -18.68
N ILE A 360 8.65 -2.84 -17.86
CA ILE A 360 9.61 -1.79 -18.22
C ILE A 360 10.95 -2.08 -17.54
N HIS A 361 12.06 -2.00 -18.27
CA HIS A 361 13.39 -2.18 -17.66
C HIS A 361 13.77 -0.95 -16.78
N PRO A 362 14.24 -1.13 -15.53
CA PRO A 362 14.47 -0.02 -14.60
C PRO A 362 15.55 0.99 -15.05
N ASP A 363 16.57 0.52 -15.78
CA ASP A 363 17.60 1.43 -16.32
C ASP A 363 17.09 2.33 -17.48
N SER A 364 15.89 2.08 -18.02
CA SER A 364 15.33 2.80 -19.17
C SER A 364 14.92 4.26 -18.84
N PRO A 365 14.86 5.16 -19.83
CA PRO A 365 14.38 6.53 -19.62
C PRO A 365 12.93 6.61 -19.14
N ARG A 366 12.06 5.68 -19.59
CA ARG A 366 10.64 5.66 -19.19
C ARG A 366 10.48 5.28 -17.72
N ALA A 367 11.18 4.23 -17.26
CA ALA A 367 11.15 3.83 -15.84
C ALA A 367 11.59 4.96 -14.91
N LYS A 368 12.69 5.64 -15.26
CA LYS A 368 13.23 6.78 -14.51
C LYS A 368 12.21 7.93 -14.40
N LYS A 369 11.63 8.38 -15.53
CA LYS A 369 10.59 9.43 -15.52
C LYS A 369 9.39 9.05 -14.66
N LEU A 370 8.89 7.82 -14.75
CA LEU A 370 7.73 7.37 -13.98
C LEU A 370 8.03 7.28 -12.47
N TYR A 371 9.21 6.79 -12.09
CA TYR A 371 9.62 6.66 -10.69
C TYR A 371 9.98 8.02 -10.04
N GLU A 372 10.61 8.93 -10.80
CA GLU A 372 10.83 10.33 -10.39
C GLU A 372 9.49 11.06 -10.19
N GLY A 373 8.56 10.92 -11.13
CA GLY A 373 7.22 11.49 -11.04
C GLY A 373 6.45 10.95 -9.83
N PHE A 374 6.51 9.63 -9.59
CA PHE A 374 5.93 9.01 -8.41
C PHE A 374 6.51 9.58 -7.10
N ASN A 375 7.84 9.55 -6.95
CA ASN A 375 8.49 10.05 -5.74
C ASN A 375 8.25 11.55 -5.48
N SER A 376 8.02 12.35 -6.53
CA SER A 376 7.70 13.78 -6.37
C SER A 376 6.37 14.06 -5.64
N TYR A 377 5.49 13.05 -5.56
CA TYR A 377 4.23 13.09 -4.79
C TYR A 377 4.22 12.14 -3.58
N TRP A 378 5.01 11.06 -3.60
CA TRP A 378 4.91 9.97 -2.61
C TRP A 378 6.16 9.77 -1.75
N SER A 379 7.23 10.53 -1.95
CA SER A 379 8.42 10.58 -1.09
C SER A 379 8.77 12.05 -0.81
N THR A 380 7.83 12.73 -0.14
CA THR A 380 7.95 14.18 0.13
C THR A 380 8.46 14.51 1.54
N GLY A 381 8.51 13.51 2.43
CA GLY A 381 8.79 13.69 3.86
C GLY A 381 7.61 14.22 4.67
N ASN A 382 6.49 14.59 4.03
CA ASN A 382 5.27 15.00 4.70
C ASN A 382 4.39 13.78 5.04
N ALA A 383 3.46 13.99 5.97
CA ALA A 383 2.44 13.01 6.31
C ALA A 383 1.64 12.57 5.07
N LYS A 384 1.20 11.31 5.05
CA LYS A 384 0.36 10.68 4.01
C LYS A 384 0.97 10.68 2.60
N THR A 385 2.24 11.06 2.45
CA THR A 385 2.96 11.24 1.17
C THR A 385 4.44 10.85 1.28
N THR A 386 4.73 9.81 2.05
CA THR A 386 6.07 9.23 2.31
C THR A 386 5.97 7.70 2.36
N TRP A 387 5.94 7.04 1.19
CA TRP A 387 5.73 5.60 1.04
C TRP A 387 6.80 4.76 1.74
N GLU A 388 8.04 5.25 1.77
CA GLU A 388 9.18 4.60 2.42
C GLU A 388 9.03 4.59 3.95
N LYS A 389 8.23 5.49 4.53
CA LYS A 389 7.82 5.46 5.94
C LYS A 389 6.47 4.76 6.12
N LEU A 390 5.99 3.92 5.18
CA LEU A 390 4.66 3.30 5.20
C LEU A 390 3.53 4.31 5.45
N ASP A 391 3.63 5.51 4.87
CA ASP A 391 2.68 6.60 5.13
C ASP A 391 2.17 7.21 3.81
N ILE A 392 1.03 6.68 3.35
CA ILE A 392 0.41 7.02 2.06
C ILE A 392 -1.08 7.41 2.19
N GLY A 393 -1.53 7.75 3.41
CA GLY A 393 -2.94 8.05 3.70
C GLY A 393 -3.91 6.86 3.56
N SER A 394 -3.37 5.65 3.38
CA SER A 394 -4.12 4.39 3.29
C SER A 394 -3.91 3.55 4.54
N LEU A 395 -4.85 2.63 4.81
CA LEU A 395 -4.64 1.56 5.78
C LEU A 395 -3.81 0.40 5.19
N PHE A 396 -3.69 0.32 3.87
CA PHE A 396 -3.01 -0.77 3.17
C PHE A 396 -1.53 -0.47 2.96
N VAL A 397 -0.71 -1.52 2.90
CA VAL A 397 0.77 -1.41 2.87
C VAL A 397 1.27 -0.92 1.50
N SER A 398 0.58 -1.28 0.41
CA SER A 398 0.97 -0.93 -0.97
C SER A 398 2.43 -1.31 -1.26
N ALA A 399 2.83 -2.52 -0.86
CA ALA A 399 4.22 -2.99 -0.93
C ALA A 399 4.80 -3.05 -2.35
N ASN A 400 3.96 -2.98 -3.39
CA ASN A 400 4.34 -2.74 -4.78
C ASN A 400 5.27 -1.51 -4.94
N ASN A 401 5.10 -0.48 -4.11
CA ASN A 401 5.97 0.70 -4.06
C ASN A 401 7.42 0.31 -3.69
N ALA A 402 7.58 -0.58 -2.71
CA ALA A 402 8.88 -1.10 -2.29
C ALA A 402 9.49 -2.07 -3.32
N LEU A 403 8.68 -2.87 -4.01
CA LEU A 403 9.16 -3.71 -5.13
C LEU A 403 9.64 -2.85 -6.29
N CYS A 404 8.96 -1.74 -6.60
CA CYS A 404 9.42 -0.75 -7.58
C CYS A 404 10.74 -0.10 -7.13
N GLY A 405 10.82 0.41 -5.90
CA GLY A 405 12.05 1.00 -5.35
C GLY A 405 13.24 0.03 -5.39
N ALA A 406 13.02 -1.22 -4.99
CA ALA A 406 14.04 -2.27 -5.04
C ALA A 406 14.50 -2.56 -6.49
N THR A 407 13.55 -2.61 -7.43
CA THR A 407 13.82 -2.86 -8.86
C THR A 407 14.53 -1.67 -9.53
N MET A 408 14.24 -0.44 -9.11
CA MET A 408 14.95 0.77 -9.54
C MET A 408 16.35 0.92 -8.92
N GLY A 409 16.64 0.22 -7.83
CA GLY A 409 17.90 0.34 -7.11
C GLY A 409 17.92 1.37 -5.98
N ASP A 410 16.76 1.85 -5.55
CA ASP A 410 16.60 2.88 -4.53
C ASP A 410 16.71 2.25 -3.13
N MET A 411 17.93 1.86 -2.76
CA MET A 411 18.20 1.07 -1.56
C MET A 411 17.96 1.86 -0.26
N GLU A 412 18.13 3.19 -0.24
CA GLU A 412 17.85 4.01 0.96
C GLU A 412 16.35 4.03 1.31
N ARG A 413 15.48 4.24 0.30
CA ARG A 413 14.02 4.16 0.50
C ARG A 413 13.57 2.74 0.77
N THR A 414 14.11 1.76 0.05
CA THR A 414 13.77 0.33 0.23
C THR A 414 14.18 -0.15 1.62
N GLU A 415 15.37 0.21 2.12
CA GLU A 415 15.79 -0.09 3.49
C GLU A 415 14.91 0.59 4.53
N THR A 416 14.58 1.88 4.34
CA THR A 416 13.66 2.60 5.24
C THR A 416 12.30 1.91 5.30
N PHE A 417 11.76 1.48 4.15
CA PHE A 417 10.51 0.72 4.08
C PHE A 417 10.60 -0.60 4.86
N MET A 418 11.67 -1.38 4.69
CA MET A 418 11.83 -2.66 5.39
C MET A 418 11.99 -2.49 6.91
N VAL A 419 12.68 -1.44 7.35
CA VAL A 419 12.78 -1.08 8.78
C VAL A 419 11.39 -0.73 9.35
N TYR A 420 10.61 0.11 8.65
CA TYR A 420 9.26 0.49 9.09
C TYR A 420 8.28 -0.69 9.02
N TYR A 421 8.40 -1.56 8.02
CA TYR A 421 7.60 -2.79 7.86
C TYR A 421 7.87 -3.80 8.98
N ASN A 422 9.14 -4.07 9.29
CA ASN A 422 9.51 -4.97 10.39
C ASN A 422 8.99 -4.44 11.74
N TYR A 423 9.02 -3.12 11.96
CA TYR A 423 8.52 -2.49 13.18
C TYR A 423 6.99 -2.52 13.32
N ARG A 424 6.24 -2.18 12.25
CA ARG A 424 4.77 -2.07 12.31
C ARG A 424 4.01 -3.35 11.99
N ILE A 425 4.47 -4.10 10.99
CA ILE A 425 3.66 -5.11 10.28
C ILE A 425 4.09 -6.52 10.63
N GLN A 426 5.38 -6.83 10.50
CA GLN A 426 5.90 -8.20 10.55
C GLN A 426 5.51 -8.95 11.84
N GLY A 427 5.52 -8.26 12.98
CA GLY A 427 5.17 -8.82 14.29
C GLY A 427 3.71 -9.26 14.49
N GLY A 428 2.82 -8.99 13.53
CA GLY A 428 1.40 -9.37 13.64
C GLY A 428 0.71 -9.76 12.32
N ARG A 429 1.01 -9.07 11.21
CA ARG A 429 0.44 -9.30 9.86
C ARG A 429 -1.10 -9.50 9.86
N LEU A 430 -1.77 -8.73 10.71
CA LEU A 430 -3.23 -8.73 10.83
C LEU A 430 -3.86 -7.86 9.73
N TRP A 431 -5.16 -8.05 9.48
CA TRP A 431 -5.94 -7.11 8.67
C TRP A 431 -5.66 -5.67 9.14
N PRO A 432 -5.32 -4.72 8.25
CA PRO A 432 -5.56 -4.70 6.79
C PRO A 432 -4.55 -5.42 5.89
N VAL A 433 -3.48 -6.02 6.42
CA VAL A 433 -2.40 -6.63 5.62
C VAL A 433 -2.87 -7.92 4.94
N TYR A 434 -2.56 -8.09 3.65
CA TYR A 434 -2.80 -9.35 2.93
C TYR A 434 -1.51 -10.06 2.51
N ASN A 435 -1.63 -11.34 2.15
CA ASN A 435 -0.59 -12.13 1.51
C ASN A 435 -0.02 -11.48 0.23
N ALA A 436 -0.83 -10.72 -0.52
CA ALA A 436 -0.38 -9.87 -1.62
C ALA A 436 0.72 -8.88 -1.20
N ASP A 437 0.47 -8.05 -0.18
CA ASP A 437 1.45 -7.09 0.32
C ASP A 437 2.73 -7.81 0.78
N VAL A 438 2.57 -8.91 1.53
CA VAL A 438 3.71 -9.66 2.08
C VAL A 438 4.53 -10.36 0.98
N ALA A 439 3.89 -10.84 -0.08
CA ALA A 439 4.57 -11.37 -1.26
C ALA A 439 5.37 -10.29 -1.99
N MET A 440 4.82 -9.09 -2.14
CA MET A 440 5.56 -7.96 -2.72
C MET A 440 6.73 -7.52 -1.83
N VAL A 441 6.63 -7.63 -0.50
CA VAL A 441 7.77 -7.43 0.42
C VAL A 441 8.87 -8.46 0.20
N ALA A 442 8.53 -9.76 0.12
CA ALA A 442 9.52 -10.81 -0.14
C ALA A 442 10.21 -10.63 -1.51
N LEU A 443 9.43 -10.30 -2.55
CA LEU A 443 9.95 -9.99 -3.89
C LEU A 443 10.84 -8.73 -3.90
N ALA A 444 10.48 -7.70 -3.13
CA ALA A 444 11.29 -6.48 -2.98
C ALA A 444 12.62 -6.77 -2.28
N CYS A 445 12.61 -7.57 -1.21
CA CYS A 445 13.83 -8.03 -0.56
C CYS A 445 14.73 -8.83 -1.53
N ALA A 446 14.17 -9.75 -2.32
CA ALA A 446 14.92 -10.49 -3.33
C ALA A 446 15.54 -9.56 -4.40
N LYS A 447 14.79 -8.57 -4.88
CA LYS A 447 15.31 -7.56 -5.83
C LYS A 447 16.39 -6.67 -5.23
N GLY A 448 16.27 -6.28 -3.95
CA GLY A 448 17.33 -5.59 -3.22
C GLY A 448 18.59 -6.45 -3.08
N ILE A 449 18.45 -7.73 -2.75
CA ILE A 449 19.58 -8.68 -2.66
C ILE A 449 20.25 -8.87 -4.03
N GLU A 450 19.48 -8.99 -5.11
CA GLU A 450 20.01 -9.05 -6.49
C GLU A 450 20.80 -7.78 -6.84
N TYR A 451 20.21 -6.60 -6.59
CA TYR A 451 20.83 -5.30 -6.83
C TYR A 451 22.15 -5.15 -6.04
N ILE A 452 22.13 -5.36 -4.73
CA ILE A 452 23.29 -5.20 -3.85
C ILE A 452 24.41 -6.18 -4.22
N ASN A 453 24.09 -7.40 -4.66
CA ASN A 453 25.08 -8.36 -5.14
C ASN A 453 25.68 -8.00 -6.51
N SER A 454 24.95 -7.26 -7.35
CA SER A 454 25.48 -6.71 -8.60
C SER A 454 26.44 -5.52 -8.42
N CYS A 455 26.37 -4.82 -7.27
CA CYS A 455 27.15 -3.61 -7.02
C CYS A 455 28.62 -3.86 -6.64
N THR A 456 29.52 -3.08 -7.21
CA THR A 456 30.94 -2.99 -6.81
C THR A 456 31.05 -2.42 -5.41
N VAL A 457 31.80 -3.10 -4.53
CA VAL A 457 31.90 -2.72 -3.11
C VAL A 457 33.03 -1.70 -2.91
N VAL A 458 32.73 -0.61 -2.19
CA VAL A 458 33.72 0.39 -1.76
C VAL A 458 33.90 0.39 -0.24
N GLU A 459 35.10 0.72 0.22
CA GLU A 459 35.39 0.91 1.65
C GLU A 459 34.61 2.13 2.19
N GLN A 460 34.09 2.04 3.42
CA GLN A 460 33.16 3.00 3.99
C GLN A 460 33.35 3.06 5.52
N THR A 461 33.34 4.25 6.10
CA THR A 461 33.35 4.43 7.57
C THR A 461 31.92 4.55 8.14
N GLU A 462 31.77 4.34 9.45
CA GLU A 462 30.47 4.49 10.15
C GLU A 462 29.84 5.89 9.98
N ALA A 463 30.64 6.92 9.70
CA ALA A 463 30.16 8.30 9.45
C ALA A 463 29.75 8.55 7.98
N GLU A 464 30.03 7.61 7.08
CA GLU A 464 29.66 7.62 5.65
C GLU A 464 28.61 6.56 5.33
N ALA A 465 28.19 5.75 6.32
CA ALA A 465 27.12 4.77 6.21
C ALA A 465 25.76 5.45 6.23
N PHE A 466 24.82 4.98 5.40
CA PHE A 466 23.43 5.39 5.52
C PHE A 466 22.86 4.88 6.86
N VAL A 467 22.11 5.75 7.56
CA VAL A 467 21.42 5.38 8.79
C VAL A 467 19.92 5.48 8.52
N PRO A 468 19.20 4.36 8.34
CA PRO A 468 17.76 4.41 8.14
C PRO A 468 17.07 5.06 9.35
N PRO A 469 16.03 5.89 9.15
CA PRO A 469 15.29 6.50 10.25
C PRO A 469 14.75 5.47 11.23
N ASP A 470 14.96 5.69 12.53
CA ASP A 470 14.45 4.81 13.59
C ASP A 470 12.92 4.96 13.72
N PRO A 471 12.11 3.93 13.40
CA PRO A 471 10.65 4.01 13.42
C PRO A 471 10.07 4.12 14.84
N ALA A 472 10.88 3.94 15.89
CA ALA A 472 10.49 4.20 17.28
C ALA A 472 10.63 5.70 17.67
N VAL A 473 11.48 6.47 16.97
CA VAL A 473 11.69 7.90 17.26
C VAL A 473 10.55 8.75 16.67
N VAL A 474 9.99 9.65 17.48
CA VAL A 474 9.05 10.67 17.00
C VAL A 474 9.84 11.88 16.52
N GLU A 475 9.85 12.10 15.21
CA GLU A 475 10.63 13.14 14.54
C GLU A 475 10.16 14.55 14.97
N GLY A 476 11.12 15.46 15.21
CA GLY A 476 10.84 16.84 15.68
C GLY A 476 10.38 16.98 17.14
N ALA A 477 10.28 15.89 17.90
CA ALA A 477 9.75 15.90 19.27
C ALA A 477 10.69 16.61 20.28
N PRO A 478 10.17 17.40 21.25
CA PRO A 478 10.98 18.02 22.30
C PRO A 478 11.68 17.01 23.22
N VAL A 479 12.87 17.33 23.75
CA VAL A 479 13.59 16.42 24.67
C VAL A 479 12.90 16.39 26.03
N LEU A 480 12.32 15.23 26.38
CA LEU A 480 11.73 14.95 27.69
C LEU A 480 12.81 14.74 28.77
N GLY A 481 12.54 15.18 29.99
CA GLY A 481 13.40 14.95 31.17
C GLY A 481 14.70 15.78 31.23
N GLY A 482 14.85 16.81 30.40
CA GLY A 482 15.95 17.78 30.51
C GLY A 482 15.84 18.65 31.77
N GLU A 483 16.89 19.43 32.09
CA GLU A 483 16.98 20.19 33.35
C GLU A 483 15.83 21.19 33.60
N ASN A 484 15.17 21.67 32.53
CA ASN A 484 14.03 22.58 32.61
C ASN A 484 12.66 21.87 32.53
N ASP A 485 12.62 20.55 32.33
CA ASP A 485 11.37 19.77 32.29
C ASP A 485 10.87 19.52 33.71
N ILE A 486 9.81 20.25 34.08
CA ILE A 486 9.23 20.23 35.42
C ILE A 486 7.92 19.42 35.47
N THR A 487 7.55 18.70 34.41
CA THR A 487 6.28 17.96 34.28
C THR A 487 6.03 16.96 35.41
N LYS A 488 7.11 16.40 35.99
CA LYS A 488 7.05 15.42 37.08
C LYS A 488 7.03 16.04 38.50
N ASN A 489 7.15 17.37 38.62
CA ASN A 489 7.25 18.05 39.92
C ASN A 489 5.89 18.43 40.55
N GLY A 490 4.81 18.48 39.76
CA GLY A 490 3.45 18.77 40.25
C GLY A 490 2.48 17.59 40.16
N SER A 491 1.19 17.86 40.36
CA SER A 491 0.09 16.90 40.15
C SER A 491 -0.62 17.15 38.83
N ILE A 492 -1.07 16.10 38.15
CA ILE A 492 -1.85 16.24 36.91
C ILE A 492 -3.22 16.86 37.21
N ILE A 493 -3.64 17.80 36.37
CA ILE A 493 -5.00 18.33 36.30
C ILE A 493 -5.60 18.05 34.92
N CYS A 494 -6.86 17.61 34.87
CA CYS A 494 -7.62 17.41 33.63
C CYS A 494 -9.10 17.78 33.83
N SER A 495 -9.81 18.12 32.74
CA SER A 495 -11.27 18.37 32.78
C SER A 495 -12.10 17.12 33.09
N VAL A 496 -11.54 15.93 32.85
CA VAL A 496 -12.14 14.64 33.20
C VAL A 496 -11.07 13.80 33.91
N MET A 497 -11.30 13.47 35.18
CA MET A 497 -10.39 12.63 35.98
C MET A 497 -10.78 11.13 35.88
N PRO A 498 -9.87 10.17 36.19
CA PRO A 498 -10.07 8.75 35.85
C PRO A 498 -11.35 8.10 36.39
N SER A 499 -11.91 8.61 37.48
CA SER A 499 -13.19 8.16 38.05
C SER A 499 -14.41 8.41 37.16
N GLU A 500 -14.28 9.23 36.11
CA GLU A 500 -15.37 9.64 35.22
C GLU A 500 -15.21 9.12 33.77
N VAL A 501 -14.03 8.63 33.39
CA VAL A 501 -13.72 8.21 32.01
C VAL A 501 -14.33 6.85 31.65
N THR A 502 -15.38 6.87 30.82
CA THR A 502 -16.01 5.67 30.23
C THR A 502 -15.42 5.27 28.88
N GLY A 503 -14.39 5.98 28.39
CA GLY A 503 -13.67 5.68 27.15
C GLY A 503 -12.90 4.35 27.15
N THR A 504 -12.11 4.12 26.12
CA THR A 504 -11.43 2.82 25.87
C THR A 504 -9.90 2.91 25.90
N GLY A 505 -9.33 4.10 26.08
CA GLY A 505 -7.91 4.30 26.36
C GLY A 505 -7.53 4.04 27.82
N SER A 506 -6.34 4.52 28.21
CA SER A 506 -5.76 4.28 29.54
C SER A 506 -6.69 4.75 30.66
N LYS A 507 -6.74 3.95 31.74
CA LYS A 507 -7.37 4.32 33.01
C LYS A 507 -6.38 4.84 34.05
N ASP A 508 -5.08 4.77 33.73
CA ASP A 508 -4.05 5.52 34.43
C ASP A 508 -3.77 6.83 33.69
N ILE A 509 -3.93 7.95 34.38
CA ILE A 509 -3.68 9.29 33.84
C ILE A 509 -2.18 9.62 33.80
N GLU A 510 -1.34 8.91 34.55
CA GLU A 510 0.12 9.10 34.54
C GLU A 510 0.75 8.79 33.16
N ILE A 511 0.04 8.10 32.26
CA ILE A 511 0.45 7.89 30.86
C ILE A 511 0.83 9.21 30.18
N ILE A 512 0.12 10.31 30.47
CA ILE A 512 0.35 11.62 29.84
C ILE A 512 1.68 12.27 30.25
N ARG A 513 2.39 11.70 31.22
CA ARG A 513 3.75 12.12 31.59
C ARG A 513 4.70 10.94 31.80
N SER A 514 4.45 9.85 31.09
CA SER A 514 5.30 8.64 31.05
C SER A 514 6.79 9.00 30.98
N GLY A 515 7.13 9.96 30.11
CA GLY A 515 8.51 10.37 29.80
C GLY A 515 8.97 9.89 28.43
N THR A 516 8.05 9.37 27.62
CA THR A 516 8.24 9.02 26.21
C THR A 516 7.13 9.66 25.39
N TRP A 517 7.46 10.27 24.25
CA TRP A 517 6.43 10.59 23.26
C TRP A 517 5.88 9.30 22.67
N VAL A 518 4.56 9.23 22.54
CA VAL A 518 3.88 8.07 21.99
C VAL A 518 4.17 8.04 20.49
N ASN A 519 4.84 7.01 20.02
CA ASN A 519 5.03 6.84 18.59
C ASN A 519 3.74 6.28 17.97
N ALA A 520 3.07 7.11 17.15
CA ALA A 520 1.80 6.82 16.47
C ALA A 520 1.79 5.44 15.78
N LEU A 521 2.93 5.04 15.23
CA LEU A 521 3.13 3.85 14.41
C LEU A 521 3.06 2.54 15.21
N SER A 522 3.20 2.65 16.53
CA SER A 522 3.12 1.57 17.52
C SER A 522 2.04 1.84 18.58
N ALA A 523 1.20 2.87 18.36
CA ALA A 523 0.25 3.31 19.37
C ALA A 523 -0.97 2.38 19.43
N VAL A 524 -1.21 1.82 20.61
CA VAL A 524 -2.48 1.15 20.94
C VAL A 524 -3.40 2.12 21.66
N ASN A 525 -4.69 1.81 21.76
CA ASN A 525 -5.65 2.69 22.43
C ASN A 525 -5.26 3.00 23.90
N THR A 526 -4.57 2.09 24.58
CA THR A 526 -4.04 2.32 25.95
C THR A 526 -2.75 3.15 26.00
N SER A 527 -2.18 3.56 24.86
CA SER A 527 -1.02 4.48 24.80
C SER A 527 -1.41 5.95 25.05
N GLN A 528 -2.70 6.24 25.23
CA GLN A 528 -3.25 7.58 25.49
C GLN A 528 -4.16 7.58 26.71
N TYR A 529 -4.43 8.78 27.24
CA TYR A 529 -5.60 9.05 28.07
C TYR A 529 -6.66 9.76 27.22
N ASP A 530 -7.84 9.15 27.07
CA ASP A 530 -8.99 9.75 26.41
C ASP A 530 -9.96 10.31 27.45
N THR A 531 -10.62 11.44 27.17
CA THR A 531 -11.54 12.09 28.13
C THR A 531 -13.02 11.68 27.95
N PHE A 532 -13.32 10.59 27.23
CA PHE A 532 -14.70 10.22 26.90
C PHE A 532 -15.51 9.79 28.13
N THR A 533 -16.66 10.45 28.34
CA THR A 533 -17.62 10.15 29.42
C THR A 533 -19.01 9.75 28.90
N GLY A 534 -19.16 9.61 27.57
CA GLY A 534 -20.44 9.47 26.89
C GLY A 534 -21.35 10.71 26.94
N LYS A 535 -20.89 11.84 27.48
CA LYS A 535 -21.63 13.11 27.63
C LYS A 535 -20.87 14.25 26.98
N ARG A 536 -21.59 15.23 26.39
CA ARG A 536 -20.97 16.38 25.74
C ARG A 536 -20.23 17.27 26.74
N GLN A 537 -18.91 17.38 26.62
CA GLN A 537 -18.13 18.38 27.36
C GLN A 537 -18.40 19.80 26.80
N LYS A 538 -17.91 20.82 27.52
CA LYS A 538 -17.98 22.24 27.13
C LYS A 538 -16.63 22.93 27.14
N GLU A 539 -15.69 22.39 27.91
CA GLU A 539 -14.33 22.84 28.07
C GLU A 539 -13.48 21.58 28.23
N GLY A 540 -12.29 21.56 27.65
CA GLY A 540 -11.29 20.53 27.83
C GLY A 540 -10.00 21.19 28.28
N TYR A 541 -9.34 20.58 29.27
CA TYR A 541 -8.02 21.03 29.69
C TYR A 541 -7.18 19.89 30.22
N VAL A 542 -5.86 20.04 30.10
CA VAL A 542 -4.87 19.11 30.64
C VAL A 542 -3.60 19.90 31.03
N GLY A 543 -2.97 19.55 32.15
CA GLY A 543 -1.84 20.31 32.68
C GLY A 543 -1.30 19.80 34.01
N ILE A 544 -0.48 20.64 34.65
CA ILE A 544 0.18 20.35 35.93
C ILE A 544 -0.10 21.49 36.93
N ASP A 545 -0.48 21.12 38.16
CA ASP A 545 -0.62 22.01 39.31
C ASP A 545 0.48 21.71 40.34
N PHE A 546 1.28 22.72 40.68
CA PHE A 546 2.42 22.64 41.59
C PHE A 546 2.04 23.08 43.03
N GLY A 547 0.75 23.32 43.28
CA GLY A 547 0.21 23.63 44.59
C GLY A 547 0.57 25.02 45.07
N GLU A 548 1.47 25.09 46.07
CA GLU A 548 1.99 26.33 46.64
C GLU A 548 3.31 26.78 45.99
N GLU A 549 3.91 25.96 45.12
CA GLU A 549 5.19 26.29 44.49
C GLU A 549 5.00 27.14 43.23
N THR A 550 5.57 28.34 43.21
CA THR A 550 5.66 29.17 42.00
C THR A 550 6.76 28.66 41.09
N TYR A 551 6.47 28.54 39.80
CA TYR A 551 7.43 28.30 38.74
C TYR A 551 7.30 29.37 37.66
N LYS A 552 8.41 29.68 36.99
CA LYS A 552 8.49 30.53 35.81
C LYS A 552 8.44 29.64 34.56
N PHE A 553 7.27 29.51 33.97
CA PHE A 553 7.02 28.70 32.78
C PHE A 553 7.53 29.38 31.50
N THR A 554 8.02 28.60 30.55
CA THR A 554 8.58 29.09 29.27
C THR A 554 7.99 28.41 28.04
N SER A 555 7.56 27.15 28.17
CA SER A 555 6.93 26.38 27.10
C SER A 555 6.06 25.25 27.64
N PHE A 556 5.13 24.80 26.80
CA PHE A 556 4.28 23.64 27.02
C PHE A 556 4.27 22.85 25.71
N ALA A 557 4.48 21.54 25.73
CA ALA A 557 4.28 20.72 24.53
C ALA A 557 3.14 19.72 24.79
N PHE A 558 2.27 19.59 23.79
CA PHE A 558 1.11 18.71 23.81
C PHE A 558 1.24 17.69 22.70
N GLN A 559 1.15 16.41 23.03
CA GLN A 559 0.89 15.36 22.06
C GLN A 559 -0.58 14.96 22.20
N GLU A 560 -1.34 15.10 21.13
CA GLU A 560 -2.73 14.61 21.13
C GLU A 560 -2.79 13.08 21.15
N GLY A 561 -3.99 12.51 21.16
CA GLY A 561 -4.17 11.06 21.09
C GLY A 561 -4.74 10.61 19.76
N MET A 562 -5.36 9.43 19.78
CA MET A 562 -6.21 8.93 18.71
C MET A 562 -7.45 9.80 18.54
N HIS A 563 -7.72 10.17 17.30
CA HIS A 563 -9.02 10.62 16.84
C HIS A 563 -9.93 9.41 16.58
N PHE A 564 -11.23 9.61 16.80
CA PHE A 564 -12.28 8.63 16.56
C PHE A 564 -13.38 9.30 15.72
N GLY A 565 -14.22 8.53 15.03
CA GLY A 565 -15.32 9.08 14.20
C GLY A 565 -16.39 9.91 14.93
N ASN A 566 -16.20 10.22 16.22
CA ASN A 566 -17.08 10.98 17.09
C ASN A 566 -16.36 12.00 18.00
N GLY A 567 -15.03 12.16 17.92
CA GLY A 567 -14.22 13.08 18.74
C GLY A 567 -12.81 12.56 19.00
N GLY A 568 -12.06 13.24 19.87
CA GLY A 568 -10.65 12.95 20.20
C GLY A 568 -9.71 14.15 20.03
N TRP A 569 -10.19 15.21 19.39
CA TRP A 569 -9.48 16.47 19.09
C TRP A 569 -10.06 17.66 19.87
N PHE A 570 -9.38 18.81 19.79
CA PHE A 570 -9.96 20.12 20.11
C PHE A 570 -10.54 20.76 18.84
N ALA A 571 -11.65 21.50 18.96
CA ALA A 571 -12.30 22.13 17.80
C ALA A 571 -11.56 23.38 17.28
N GLU A 572 -10.69 23.96 18.11
CA GLU A 572 -9.86 25.12 17.80
C GLU A 572 -8.44 24.96 18.37
N GLN A 573 -7.47 25.71 17.83
CA GLN A 573 -6.08 25.69 18.34
C GLN A 573 -6.03 25.95 19.86
N PRO A 574 -5.43 25.04 20.66
CA PRO A 574 -5.42 25.20 22.10
C PRO A 574 -4.63 26.41 22.63
N LYS A 575 -5.12 26.96 23.73
CA LYS A 575 -4.46 28.01 24.51
C LYS A 575 -3.68 27.42 25.68
N ILE A 576 -2.54 28.03 25.99
CA ILE A 576 -1.86 27.81 27.26
C ILE A 576 -2.32 28.86 28.27
N GLN A 577 -2.67 28.40 29.47
CA GLN A 577 -3.08 29.24 30.60
C GLN A 577 -2.22 28.94 31.82
N VAL A 578 -1.85 29.98 32.56
CA VAL A 578 -1.09 29.89 33.81
C VAL A 578 -1.92 30.43 34.98
N LYS A 579 -1.82 29.77 36.12
CA LYS A 579 -2.57 30.08 37.35
C LYS A 579 -1.78 31.12 38.16
N VAL A 580 -2.15 32.38 38.01
CA VAL A 580 -1.49 33.54 38.62
C VAL A 580 -2.39 34.06 39.75
N ASN A 581 -1.87 34.13 40.98
CA ASN A 581 -2.62 34.54 42.18
C ASN A 581 -3.95 33.75 42.42
N GLY A 582 -4.06 32.54 41.86
CA GLY A 582 -5.24 31.68 41.93
C GLY A 582 -6.19 31.76 40.73
N GLU A 583 -6.02 32.72 39.82
CA GLU A 583 -6.83 32.88 38.61
C GLU A 583 -6.10 32.36 37.37
N TRP A 584 -6.83 31.79 36.39
CA TRP A 584 -6.26 31.32 35.13
C TRP A 584 -6.13 32.49 34.14
N VAL A 585 -4.92 32.69 33.61
CA VAL A 585 -4.58 33.78 32.69
C VAL A 585 -3.98 33.22 31.39
N ASP A 586 -4.50 33.65 30.24
CA ASP A 586 -3.95 33.33 28.91
C ASP A 586 -2.51 33.88 28.79
N VAL A 587 -1.56 33.04 28.39
CA VAL A 587 -0.16 33.45 28.20
C VAL A 587 -0.01 34.45 27.04
N GLN A 588 0.99 35.33 27.13
CA GLN A 588 1.22 36.37 26.12
C GLN A 588 2.22 35.90 25.05
N ASN A 589 2.05 36.41 23.82
CA ASN A 589 2.87 36.06 22.65
C ASN A 589 2.99 34.54 22.39
N GLN A 590 1.91 33.78 22.64
CA GLN A 590 1.85 32.35 22.32
C GLN A 590 2.15 32.09 20.83
N LYS A 591 3.00 31.10 20.57
CA LYS A 591 3.23 30.51 19.25
C LYS A 591 3.20 28.99 19.38
N CYS A 592 2.55 28.30 18.46
CA CYS A 592 2.78 26.87 18.27
C CYS A 592 3.85 26.65 17.19
N GLY A 593 4.63 25.57 17.29
CA GLY A 593 5.58 25.16 16.24
C GLY A 593 4.95 24.38 15.09
N LYS A 594 3.71 23.93 15.26
CA LYS A 594 2.82 23.31 14.27
C LYS A 594 1.42 23.87 14.51
N ASP A 595 0.74 24.38 13.49
CA ASP A 595 -0.54 25.07 13.69
C ASP A 595 -1.67 24.11 14.11
N TYR A 596 -2.46 24.52 15.10
CA TYR A 596 -3.67 23.83 15.58
C TYR A 596 -4.75 23.71 14.47
N PRO A 597 -5.18 22.56 13.91
CA PRO A 597 -6.32 22.56 12.99
C PRO A 597 -7.61 23.10 13.64
N GLU A 598 -8.46 23.75 12.84
CA GLU A 598 -9.78 24.25 13.28
C GLU A 598 -10.89 23.47 12.56
N GLY A 599 -11.75 22.77 13.30
CA GLY A 599 -12.69 21.82 12.71
C GLY A 599 -13.62 21.11 13.71
N GLU A 600 -14.60 20.38 13.18
CA GLU A 600 -15.60 19.60 13.95
C GLU A 600 -15.78 18.17 13.42
N GLY A 601 -15.18 17.84 12.26
CA GLY A 601 -15.11 16.50 11.70
C GLY A 601 -13.69 15.93 11.75
N MET A 602 -13.58 14.61 11.89
CA MET A 602 -12.28 13.90 11.97
C MET A 602 -11.35 14.17 10.77
N GLY A 603 -11.92 14.44 9.58
CA GLY A 603 -11.16 14.76 8.37
C GLY A 603 -10.66 16.22 8.28
N ASP A 604 -10.97 17.06 9.28
CA ASP A 604 -10.43 18.42 9.39
C ASP A 604 -9.03 18.43 10.06
N PHE A 605 -8.57 17.28 10.60
CA PHE A 605 -7.37 17.14 11.44
C PHE A 605 -6.24 16.35 10.76
N GLY A 606 -5.05 16.42 11.35
CA GLY A 606 -3.85 15.71 10.91
C GLY A 606 -3.89 14.22 11.23
N ASP A 607 -2.72 13.63 11.51
CA ASP A 607 -2.65 12.29 12.08
C ASP A 607 -2.75 12.31 13.62
N TYR A 608 -2.99 11.15 14.21
CA TYR A 608 -3.04 11.02 15.66
C TYR A 608 -1.63 11.00 16.29
N PHE A 609 -1.56 11.36 17.58
CA PHE A 609 -0.29 11.51 18.31
C PHE A 609 0.70 12.53 17.71
N GLU A 610 0.20 13.50 16.95
CA GLU A 610 0.98 14.67 16.54
C GLU A 610 1.36 15.56 17.75
N ILE A 611 2.53 16.20 17.66
CA ILE A 611 3.11 17.02 18.72
C ILE A 611 3.03 18.51 18.36
N TYR A 612 2.51 19.28 19.30
CA TYR A 612 2.24 20.71 19.20
C TYR A 612 3.03 21.43 20.30
N PRO A 613 4.24 21.94 19.98
CA PRO A 613 5.10 22.64 20.93
C PRO A 613 4.71 24.12 21.01
N PHE A 614 4.22 24.56 22.16
CA PHE A 614 3.86 25.95 22.45
C PHE A 614 4.98 26.69 23.18
N THR A 615 5.32 27.88 22.69
CA THR A 615 6.22 28.85 23.35
C THR A 615 5.49 30.17 23.60
N PHE A 616 5.89 30.92 24.63
CA PHE A 616 5.21 32.14 25.07
C PHE A 616 6.16 33.02 25.91
N ASP A 617 5.75 34.26 26.21
CA ASP A 617 6.50 35.14 27.11
C ASP A 617 6.60 34.52 28.52
N PRO A 618 7.81 34.39 29.12
CA PRO A 618 7.99 33.69 30.39
C PRO A 618 7.18 34.29 31.56
N ILE A 619 6.37 33.46 32.20
CA ILE A 619 5.34 33.87 33.16
C ILE A 619 5.40 33.04 34.46
N GLU A 620 5.17 33.69 35.60
CA GLU A 620 5.23 33.08 36.93
C GLU A 620 3.83 32.70 37.44
N GLY A 621 3.66 31.47 37.95
CA GLY A 621 2.42 30.98 38.54
C GLY A 621 2.58 29.62 39.22
N THR A 622 1.52 29.08 39.82
CA THR A 622 1.57 27.78 40.54
C THR A 622 0.95 26.60 39.80
N ALA A 623 0.39 26.82 38.60
CA ALA A 623 -0.09 25.77 37.72
C ALA A 623 -0.10 26.25 36.27
N ILE A 624 -0.10 25.30 35.33
CA ILE A 624 -0.16 25.56 33.89
C ILE A 624 -1.01 24.48 33.21
N ARG A 625 -1.85 24.88 32.26
CA ARG A 625 -2.70 23.98 31.48
C ARG A 625 -2.81 24.40 30.02
N LEU A 626 -2.98 23.41 29.15
CA LEU A 626 -3.61 23.57 27.85
C LEU A 626 -5.14 23.63 28.04
N TYR A 627 -5.84 24.47 27.28
CA TYR A 627 -7.28 24.69 27.35
C TYR A 627 -7.88 24.99 25.95
N ALA A 628 -8.95 24.29 25.58
CA ALA A 628 -9.81 24.56 24.40
C ALA A 628 -11.14 23.81 24.49
N THR A 629 -12.05 24.05 23.54
CA THR A 629 -13.29 23.30 23.36
C THR A 629 -12.99 21.94 22.72
N PRO A 630 -13.41 20.80 23.30
CA PRO A 630 -13.26 19.50 22.66
C PRO A 630 -14.23 19.34 21.47
N GLY A 631 -13.76 18.80 20.36
CA GLY A 631 -14.54 18.72 19.11
C GLY A 631 -15.35 17.43 18.94
N GLY A 632 -16.27 17.47 17.97
CA GLY A 632 -17.14 16.35 17.61
C GLY A 632 -18.32 16.13 18.56
N PHE A 633 -18.86 14.91 18.55
CA PHE A 633 -20.03 14.55 19.36
C PHE A 633 -19.88 13.14 19.96
N PRO A 634 -19.48 13.01 21.24
CA PRO A 634 -19.90 13.90 22.32
C PRO A 634 -18.77 14.80 22.86
N ALA A 635 -18.07 15.56 22.02
CA ALA A 635 -17.08 16.57 22.45
C ALA A 635 -16.10 16.06 23.53
N PHE A 636 -15.06 15.35 23.12
CA PHE A 636 -13.98 14.90 23.99
C PHE A 636 -12.64 15.01 23.25
N PHE A 637 -11.56 15.15 24.01
CA PHE A 637 -10.19 15.15 23.47
C PHE A 637 -9.39 13.98 24.03
N SER A 638 -8.34 13.61 23.32
CA SER A 638 -7.37 12.57 23.65
C SER A 638 -5.98 13.18 23.84
N VAL A 639 -5.14 12.58 24.68
CA VAL A 639 -3.77 13.03 24.96
C VAL A 639 -2.82 11.85 25.13
N GLY A 640 -1.73 11.84 24.36
CA GLY A 640 -0.66 10.85 24.50
C GLY A 640 0.32 11.21 25.61
N GLN A 641 0.88 12.42 25.55
CA GLN A 641 1.93 12.92 26.43
C GLN A 641 1.89 14.46 26.49
N ILE A 642 2.31 15.05 27.61
CA ILE A 642 2.57 16.49 27.75
C ILE A 642 3.99 16.76 28.25
N GLN A 643 4.48 17.96 28.00
CA GLN A 643 5.67 18.51 28.64
C GLN A 643 5.38 19.92 29.16
N VAL A 644 5.87 20.23 30.35
CA VAL A 644 5.91 21.56 30.94
C VAL A 644 7.36 21.94 31.20
N CYS A 645 7.82 23.04 30.59
CA CYS A 645 9.16 23.56 30.84
C CYS A 645 9.12 24.88 31.62
N GLY A 646 10.02 25.01 32.59
CA GLY A 646 10.18 26.21 33.40
C GLY A 646 11.31 26.10 34.42
N THR A 647 11.50 27.18 35.17
CA THR A 647 12.49 27.26 36.27
C THR A 647 11.79 27.68 37.57
N LYS A 648 12.46 27.48 38.71
CA LYS A 648 11.95 27.77 40.06
C LYS A 648 12.68 28.97 40.67
#